data_AF-A0A1D6JN81-F1
#
_entry.id   AF-A0A1D6JN81-F1
#
_cell.length_a   1.000
_cell.length_b   1.000
_cell.length_c   1.000
_cell.angle_alpha   90.00
_cell.angle_beta   90.00
_cell.angle_gamma   90.00
#
_symmetry.space_group_name_H-M   'P 1'
#
loop_
_entity.id
_entity.type
_entity.pdbx_description
1 polymer ?
#
loop_
_entity_poly.entity_id
_entity_poly.type
_entity_poly.pdbx_seq_one_letter_code
_entity_poly.pdbx_strand_id
1 'polypeptide(L)'
;MQVADARAIDTGKASDTMRAICDAVLALAWRCAPGTGSPGEACHWADGYPLNVLLYVSLLQAIFDLKEETVVLDEVDELLELMRRAWQTLGIDKMIHNVCFAWVLFQQYVATGQIEPDLAGAALTVLGDVAADAKQEHRDPVYTQVLSSVLGSIHDWSEKRLLDYHEWYGKGMAATGAGAMVIPLSLALSTSKIIAESVPGMGIDLADSEHDGIGSFAGNRVDHYVRCSMRNAFAKALENELGQGNSMVIQRDDDPSETMARLAKDTEQLAQFELENFSPVLKRWHPFPGASAVATLHSCYGVLLKQYVAKATCLTNELVHVLHAAGRLEKALVPMMVEDVADSDDGGRSLVREVVPYDVDSLVARFLRTWIEERLRVARECLLRSKDTESWIPKSKGEPYARSAVELMKLAKATVDEFFGIPVTARDDMVQNVADGLGAIVQEYISFLASCGTKQSYLPPLPPLTRCNQDSTIIRLWKRAATPCREAGTNPRGRAHHGQSESISGGNNPRPSTSRGTQRLYIRLNTLHYLLSHIQALDKSLSFFSHGGCASPASVSNRQLAPSGRFDRARAAAQSAIVHVAEVAAYRLVFLDSHHSFYGGLYVGGVADARIRPALRALKQNLSLLVSILVDRAQPVAVREVMKASFQGFLIVLLAGGSDRSFTVEDHAMVEEDFRSLKRAFCTRGEGLVSEQVVEAEARAAEGVVALMALTAEQLVEEFGIAAYECTEAVSERQRLPLPPTTRRWSRSEPNTILRVLCHRDDEVASHFLKRTFQLPKRR
;
A
#
# COMPACT_ATOMS: atom_id res chain seq x y z
N MET A 1 57.50 -15.06 39.46
CA MET A 1 58.54 -15.32 40.48
C MET A 1 58.42 -14.39 41.70
N GLN A 2 57.54 -14.71 42.64
CA GLN A 2 57.66 -14.22 44.02
C GLN A 2 58.31 -15.33 44.84
N VAL A 3 59.64 -15.31 45.00
CA VAL A 3 60.27 -16.06 46.07
C VAL A 3 60.57 -15.10 47.21
N ALA A 4 59.72 -15.16 48.23
CA ALA A 4 60.12 -15.73 49.51
C ALA A 4 59.05 -15.41 50.56
N ASP A 5 58.01 -16.25 50.60
CA ASP A 5 57.42 -16.70 51.87
C ASP A 5 56.56 -17.95 51.60
N ALA A 6 57.17 -18.97 51.00
CA ALA A 6 56.62 -20.30 51.08
C ALA A 6 56.77 -20.77 52.52
N ARG A 7 55.73 -20.60 53.34
CA ARG A 7 55.65 -21.25 54.66
C ARG A 7 56.01 -22.73 54.47
N ALA A 8 56.98 -23.20 55.25
CA ALA A 8 57.36 -24.60 55.24
C ALA A 8 56.10 -25.47 55.41
N ILE A 9 55.89 -26.39 54.48
CA ILE A 9 54.75 -27.32 54.52
C ILE A 9 54.87 -28.09 55.84
N ASP A 10 53.80 -28.10 56.65
CA ASP A 10 53.74 -28.93 57.86
C ASP A 10 53.72 -30.40 57.43
N THR A 11 54.86 -31.07 57.58
CA THR A 11 55.08 -32.48 57.22
C THR A 11 54.71 -33.43 58.36
N GLY A 12 54.10 -32.93 59.45
CA GLY A 12 53.60 -33.75 60.54
C GLY A 12 52.49 -34.71 60.08
N LYS A 13 52.46 -35.93 60.65
CA LYS A 13 51.45 -36.96 60.33
C LYS A 13 49.99 -36.54 60.58
N ALA A 14 49.77 -35.47 61.34
CA ALA A 14 48.47 -34.91 61.65
C ALA A 14 48.03 -33.75 60.72
N SER A 15 48.93 -33.26 59.86
CA SER A 15 48.69 -32.15 58.94
C SER A 15 47.65 -32.51 57.89
N ASP A 16 46.59 -31.71 57.79
CA ASP A 16 45.53 -31.91 56.81
C ASP A 16 46.04 -31.72 55.36
N THR A 17 47.03 -30.84 55.15
CA THR A 17 47.67 -30.68 53.83
C THR A 17 48.54 -31.87 53.47
N MET A 18 49.31 -32.41 54.42
CA MET A 18 50.10 -33.63 54.18
C MET A 18 49.21 -34.84 53.94
N ARG A 19 48.09 -34.96 54.65
CA ARG A 19 47.09 -36.02 54.43
C ARG A 19 46.46 -35.90 53.04
N ALA A 20 46.04 -34.70 52.64
CA ALA A 20 45.50 -34.44 51.31
C ALA A 20 46.50 -34.75 50.18
N ILE A 21 47.78 -34.41 50.36
CA ILE A 21 48.85 -34.77 49.41
C ILE A 21 49.05 -36.28 49.36
N CYS A 22 49.11 -36.96 50.50
CA CYS A 22 49.22 -38.42 50.54
C CYS A 22 48.03 -39.09 49.86
N ASP A 23 46.80 -38.63 50.11
CA ASP A 23 45.58 -39.16 49.49
C ASP A 23 45.59 -38.93 47.96
N ALA A 24 46.06 -37.78 47.48
CA ALA A 24 46.21 -37.49 46.05
C ALA A 24 47.29 -38.34 45.38
N VAL A 25 48.46 -38.49 46.02
CA VAL A 25 49.56 -39.35 45.54
C VAL A 25 49.12 -40.81 45.50
N LEU A 26 48.39 -41.27 46.51
CA LEU A 26 47.77 -42.60 46.52
C LEU A 26 46.74 -42.71 45.39
N ALA A 27 45.83 -41.76 45.22
CA ALA A 27 44.87 -41.81 44.11
C ALA A 27 45.54 -41.92 42.72
N LEU A 28 46.71 -41.29 42.53
CA LEU A 28 47.48 -41.30 41.28
C LEU A 28 48.40 -42.52 41.11
N ALA A 29 48.79 -43.18 42.20
CA ALA A 29 49.69 -44.35 42.19
C ALA A 29 48.94 -45.68 42.02
N TRP A 30 47.60 -45.70 42.17
CA TRP A 30 46.78 -46.91 42.15
C TRP A 30 46.11 -47.16 40.78
N ARG A 31 45.96 -48.43 40.38
CA ARG A 31 45.23 -48.83 39.14
C ARG A 31 43.79 -49.24 39.44
N CYS A 32 42.88 -48.99 38.49
CA CYS A 32 41.69 -49.80 38.25
C CYS A 32 41.83 -50.46 36.88
N ALA A 33 41.93 -51.79 36.81
CA ALA A 33 41.84 -52.55 35.55
C ALA A 33 40.36 -52.91 35.26
N PRO A 34 39.90 -52.95 33.99
CA PRO A 34 38.57 -53.44 33.69
C PRO A 34 38.52 -54.96 33.87
N GLY A 35 37.65 -55.42 34.78
CA GLY A 35 37.03 -56.75 34.68
C GLY A 35 37.58 -57.90 35.54
N THR A 36 38.66 -57.76 36.32
CA THR A 36 39.04 -58.82 37.27
C THR A 36 39.72 -58.25 38.52
N GLY A 37 39.04 -58.37 39.68
CA GLY A 37 39.65 -58.24 41.02
C GLY A 37 39.05 -57.15 41.92
N SER A 38 38.92 -57.49 43.21
CA SER A 38 38.55 -56.58 44.32
C SER A 38 39.49 -55.35 44.37
N PRO A 39 38.99 -54.16 44.75
CA PRO A 39 39.83 -52.98 44.86
C PRO A 39 40.87 -53.17 45.97
N GLY A 40 42.15 -52.91 45.69
CA GLY A 40 43.06 -52.48 46.74
C GLY A 40 44.26 -53.35 47.12
N GLU A 41 44.95 -54.09 46.23
CA GLU A 41 46.11 -54.89 46.68
C GLU A 41 47.51 -54.67 46.05
N ALA A 42 47.78 -53.65 45.22
CA ALA A 42 49.18 -53.29 44.95
C ALA A 42 49.42 -51.82 44.55
N CYS A 43 50.06 -51.06 45.45
CA CYS A 43 50.63 -49.74 45.18
C CYS A 43 52.03 -49.91 44.57
N HIS A 44 52.14 -49.98 43.25
CA HIS A 44 53.42 -49.95 42.55
C HIS A 44 53.70 -48.53 42.04
N TRP A 45 54.42 -47.72 42.82
CA TRP A 45 54.86 -46.38 42.38
C TRP A 45 55.67 -46.43 41.08
N ALA A 46 56.43 -47.52 40.86
CA ALA A 46 57.17 -47.76 39.62
C ALA A 46 56.27 -48.00 38.39
N ASP A 47 55.03 -48.48 38.58
CA ASP A 47 54.08 -48.82 37.51
C ASP A 47 52.83 -47.89 37.49
N GLY A 48 52.82 -46.88 38.37
CA GLY A 48 51.77 -45.88 38.59
C GLY A 48 51.97 -44.68 37.68
N TYR A 49 51.59 -44.85 36.43
CA TYR A 49 51.98 -43.93 35.37
C TYR A 49 51.47 -42.46 35.53
N PRO A 50 50.25 -42.17 36.02
CA PRO A 50 49.81 -40.79 36.26
C PRO A 50 50.72 -40.02 37.23
N LEU A 51 51.20 -40.67 38.30
CA LEU A 51 52.14 -40.06 39.25
C LEU A 51 53.52 -39.85 38.61
N ASN A 52 54.03 -40.83 37.86
CA ASN A 52 55.34 -40.76 37.22
C ASN A 52 55.42 -39.63 36.18
N VAL A 53 54.35 -39.41 35.40
CA VAL A 53 54.25 -38.29 34.47
C VAL A 53 54.27 -36.95 35.19
N LEU A 54 53.55 -36.81 36.31
CA LEU A 54 53.55 -35.57 37.09
C LEU A 54 54.91 -35.26 37.71
N LEU A 55 55.61 -36.28 38.23
CA LEU A 55 56.99 -36.15 38.70
C LEU A 55 57.92 -35.74 37.55
N TYR A 56 57.75 -36.32 36.36
CA TYR A 56 58.55 -35.99 35.19
C TYR A 56 58.28 -34.57 34.67
N VAL A 57 57.02 -34.13 34.61
CA VAL A 57 56.64 -32.75 34.29
C VAL A 57 57.27 -31.77 35.28
N SER A 58 57.25 -32.09 36.57
CA SER A 58 57.89 -31.27 37.61
C SER A 58 59.42 -31.18 37.43
N LEU A 59 60.04 -32.28 36.99
CA LEU A 59 61.46 -32.31 36.67
C LEU A 59 61.77 -31.46 35.43
N LEU A 60 60.96 -31.56 34.36
CA LEU A 60 61.09 -30.74 33.16
C LEU A 60 60.93 -29.25 33.42
N GLN A 61 60.16 -28.84 34.44
CA GLN A 61 60.05 -27.42 34.82
C GLN A 61 61.37 -26.83 35.33
N ALA A 62 62.34 -27.64 35.75
CA ALA A 62 63.65 -27.18 36.21
C ALA A 62 64.53 -26.60 35.09
N ILE A 63 64.10 -26.66 33.83
CA ILE A 63 64.81 -26.04 32.69
C ILE A 63 64.67 -24.52 32.64
N PHE A 64 63.74 -23.94 33.41
CA PHE A 64 63.52 -22.49 33.45
C PHE A 64 64.32 -21.85 34.58
N ASP A 65 64.79 -20.63 34.35
CA ASP A 65 65.51 -19.88 35.37
C ASP A 65 64.60 -19.58 36.58
N LEU A 66 65.13 -19.83 37.77
CA LEU A 66 64.37 -19.66 39.01
C LEU A 66 64.02 -18.21 39.31
N LYS A 67 64.67 -17.20 38.72
CA LYS A 67 64.42 -15.76 38.90
C LYS A 67 63.65 -15.16 37.73
N GLU A 68 64.01 -15.54 36.51
CA GLU A 68 63.37 -15.10 35.27
C GLU A 68 62.63 -16.28 34.62
N GLU A 69 61.38 -16.48 35.05
CA GLU A 69 60.53 -17.61 34.63
C GLU A 69 60.30 -17.72 33.12
N THR A 70 60.58 -16.68 32.32
CA THR A 70 60.48 -16.73 30.85
C THR A 70 61.75 -17.23 30.16
N VAL A 71 62.87 -17.33 30.88
CA VAL A 71 64.19 -17.68 30.33
C VAL A 71 64.45 -19.17 30.52
N VAL A 72 64.85 -19.84 29.44
CA VAL A 72 65.35 -21.22 29.45
C VAL A 72 66.84 -21.19 29.78
N LEU A 73 67.31 -22.10 30.65
CA LEU A 73 68.71 -22.19 31.05
C LEU A 73 69.62 -22.52 29.86
N ASP A 74 70.82 -21.93 29.82
CA ASP A 74 71.81 -22.16 28.75
C ASP A 74 72.23 -23.65 28.67
N GLU A 75 72.22 -24.37 29.80
CA GLU A 75 72.57 -25.79 29.89
C GLU A 75 71.37 -26.75 29.69
N VAL A 76 70.28 -26.30 29.06
CA VAL A 76 69.05 -27.11 28.89
C VAL A 76 69.30 -28.47 28.23
N ASP A 77 70.19 -28.56 27.24
CA ASP A 77 70.52 -29.82 26.56
C ASP A 77 71.19 -30.82 27.51
N GLU A 78 72.07 -30.36 28.40
CA GLU A 78 72.73 -31.19 29.41
C GLU A 78 71.73 -31.66 30.48
N LEU A 79 70.80 -30.79 30.86
CA LEU A 79 69.72 -31.11 31.79
C LEU A 79 68.76 -32.14 31.20
N LEU A 80 68.33 -31.98 29.94
CA LEU A 80 67.45 -32.95 29.27
C LEU A 80 68.13 -34.32 29.11
N GLU A 81 69.43 -34.36 28.79
CA GLU A 81 70.19 -35.62 28.71
C GLU A 81 70.38 -36.26 30.11
N LEU A 82 70.47 -35.47 31.18
CA LEU A 82 70.45 -35.99 32.54
C LEU A 82 69.08 -36.58 32.92
N MET A 83 68.00 -35.85 32.60
CA MET A 83 66.61 -36.30 32.83
C MET A 83 66.27 -37.56 32.05
N ARG A 84 66.88 -37.75 30.86
CA ARG A 84 66.76 -38.96 30.06
C ARG A 84 67.20 -40.22 30.81
N ARG A 85 68.15 -40.12 31.74
CA ARG A 85 68.56 -41.27 32.58
C ARG A 85 67.45 -41.73 33.52
N ALA A 86 66.49 -40.86 33.85
CA ALA A 86 65.33 -41.20 34.68
C ALA A 86 64.21 -41.92 33.90
N TRP A 87 64.26 -41.95 32.55
CA TRP A 87 63.22 -42.53 31.70
C TRP A 87 62.89 -43.98 32.06
N GLN A 88 63.91 -44.82 32.24
CA GLN A 88 63.71 -46.23 32.62
C GLN A 88 63.08 -46.40 34.00
N THR A 89 63.35 -45.47 34.92
CA THR A 89 62.83 -45.54 36.30
C THR A 89 61.38 -45.06 36.37
N LEU A 90 61.02 -44.08 35.55
CA LEU A 90 59.70 -43.45 35.52
C LEU A 90 58.75 -44.08 34.47
N GLY A 91 59.26 -44.98 33.61
CA GLY A 91 58.49 -45.55 32.51
C GLY A 91 58.17 -44.53 31.40
N ILE A 92 59.05 -43.55 31.21
CA ILE A 92 58.91 -42.49 30.19
C ILE A 92 59.68 -42.91 28.94
N ASP A 93 59.04 -42.82 27.78
CA ASP A 93 59.71 -42.95 26.50
C ASP A 93 59.80 -41.59 25.78
N LYS A 94 60.38 -41.60 24.57
CA LYS A 94 60.52 -40.38 23.77
C LYS A 94 59.15 -39.74 23.44
N MET A 95 58.14 -40.55 23.15
CA MET A 95 56.82 -40.05 22.73
C MET A 95 56.13 -39.33 23.90
N ILE A 96 56.21 -39.92 25.09
CA ILE A 96 55.68 -39.36 26.33
C ILE A 96 56.45 -38.10 26.71
N HIS A 97 57.78 -38.12 26.58
CA HIS A 97 58.60 -36.94 26.81
C HIS A 97 58.21 -35.78 25.92
N ASN A 98 58.04 -36.00 24.61
CA ASN A 98 57.65 -34.96 23.67
C ASN A 98 56.32 -34.30 24.06
N VAL A 99 55.32 -35.10 24.47
CA VAL A 99 54.01 -34.59 24.94
C VAL A 99 54.17 -33.77 26.23
N CYS A 100 54.92 -34.28 27.21
CA CYS A 100 55.17 -33.57 28.48
C CYS A 100 55.97 -32.29 28.27
N PHE A 101 56.93 -32.29 27.35
CA PHE A 101 57.79 -31.15 27.06
C PHE A 101 57.02 -30.04 26.34
N ALA A 102 56.17 -30.39 25.36
CA ALA A 102 55.24 -29.45 24.75
C ALA A 102 54.30 -28.83 25.79
N TRP A 103 53.80 -29.64 26.73
CA TRP A 103 52.96 -29.16 27.84
C TRP A 103 53.70 -28.16 28.75
N VAL A 104 54.92 -28.46 29.17
CA VAL A 104 55.71 -27.61 30.07
C VAL A 104 56.03 -26.26 29.43
N LEU A 105 56.46 -26.26 28.16
CA LEU A 105 56.72 -25.02 27.41
C LEU A 105 55.45 -24.17 27.26
N PHE A 106 54.32 -24.79 26.90
CA PHE A 106 53.03 -24.11 26.81
C PHE A 106 52.54 -23.58 28.16
N GLN A 107 52.62 -24.40 29.22
CA GLN A 107 52.20 -24.02 30.56
C GLN A 107 53.00 -22.82 31.05
N GLN A 108 54.31 -22.79 30.79
CA GLN A 108 55.18 -21.68 31.15
C GLN A 108 54.81 -20.39 30.40
N TYR A 109 54.55 -20.48 29.10
CA TYR A 109 54.05 -19.36 28.30
C TYR A 109 52.74 -18.77 28.87
N VAL A 110 51.80 -19.63 29.26
CA VAL A 110 50.52 -19.18 29.84
C VAL A 110 50.71 -18.60 31.24
N ALA A 111 51.50 -19.25 32.10
CA ALA A 111 51.72 -18.84 33.49
C ALA A 111 52.43 -17.48 33.60
N THR A 112 53.32 -17.19 32.65
CA THR A 112 54.04 -15.90 32.57
C THR A 112 53.24 -14.80 31.91
N GLY A 113 51.96 -15.03 31.57
CA GLY A 113 51.09 -13.99 31.01
C GLY A 113 51.34 -13.71 29.53
N GLN A 114 51.87 -14.67 28.77
CA GLN A 114 52.10 -14.58 27.32
C GLN A 114 53.17 -13.55 26.91
N ILE A 115 54.11 -13.26 27.81
CA ILE A 115 55.17 -12.25 27.59
C ILE A 115 56.17 -12.72 26.53
N GLU A 116 56.57 -13.99 26.57
CA GLU A 116 57.62 -14.55 25.69
C GLU A 116 57.03 -15.46 24.61
N PRO A 117 56.85 -14.99 23.36
CA PRO A 117 56.23 -15.76 22.28
C PRO A 117 57.07 -16.96 21.83
N ASP A 118 58.38 -16.92 22.04
CA ASP A 118 59.30 -17.98 21.63
C ASP A 118 59.06 -19.29 22.38
N LEU A 119 58.58 -19.23 23.65
CA LEU A 119 58.16 -20.41 24.40
C LEU A 119 56.99 -21.14 23.73
N ALA A 120 56.02 -20.39 23.20
CA ALA A 120 54.92 -20.97 22.46
C ALA A 120 55.36 -21.49 21.08
N GLY A 121 56.32 -20.81 20.43
CA GLY A 121 56.98 -21.29 19.22
C GLY A 121 57.74 -22.62 19.42
N ALA A 122 58.44 -22.75 20.55
CA ALA A 122 59.09 -23.98 20.96
C ALA A 122 58.07 -25.09 21.22
N ALA A 123 56.98 -24.80 21.96
CA ALA A 123 55.89 -25.74 22.17
C ALA A 123 55.26 -26.21 20.84
N LEU A 124 55.06 -25.31 19.88
CA LEU A 124 54.57 -25.63 18.54
C LEU A 124 55.52 -26.54 17.75
N THR A 125 56.83 -26.30 17.88
CA THR A 125 57.85 -27.13 17.25
C THR A 125 57.81 -28.55 17.81
N VAL A 126 57.76 -28.70 19.14
CA VAL A 126 57.65 -30.00 19.80
C VAL A 126 56.31 -30.68 19.47
N LEU A 127 55.21 -29.93 19.34
CA LEU A 127 53.94 -30.48 18.85
C LEU A 127 54.04 -31.06 17.43
N GLY A 128 54.96 -30.57 16.60
CA GLY A 128 55.28 -31.15 15.29
C GLY A 128 55.85 -32.57 15.42
N ASP A 129 56.74 -32.79 16.39
CA ASP A 129 57.27 -34.13 16.70
C ASP A 129 56.19 -35.02 17.30
N VAL A 130 55.36 -34.49 18.20
CA VAL A 130 54.19 -35.20 18.75
C VAL A 130 53.23 -35.61 17.64
N ALA A 131 53.04 -34.80 16.61
CA ALA A 131 52.20 -35.14 15.46
C ALA A 131 52.75 -36.33 14.65
N ALA A 132 54.08 -36.44 14.55
CA ALA A 132 54.73 -37.58 13.90
C ALA A 132 54.61 -38.86 14.76
N ASP A 133 54.83 -38.73 16.07
CA ASP A 133 54.70 -39.81 17.05
C ASP A 133 53.25 -40.34 17.10
N ALA A 134 52.27 -39.44 17.05
CA ALA A 134 50.85 -39.77 17.06
C ALA A 134 50.37 -40.52 15.81
N LYS A 135 51.20 -40.81 14.80
CA LYS A 135 50.80 -41.61 13.62
C LYS A 135 51.10 -43.10 13.75
N GLN A 136 51.79 -43.52 14.80
CA GLN A 136 52.19 -44.92 14.98
C GLN A 136 50.97 -45.82 15.28
N GLU A 137 50.94 -47.04 14.74
CA GLU A 137 49.79 -47.99 14.82
C GLU A 137 49.64 -48.72 16.16
N HIS A 138 50.72 -48.82 16.95
CA HIS A 138 50.74 -49.52 18.23
C HIS A 138 51.02 -48.54 19.37
N ARG A 139 49.96 -47.88 19.85
CA ARG A 139 50.08 -46.88 20.91
C ARG A 139 49.77 -47.50 22.25
N ASP A 140 50.62 -47.22 23.23
CA ASP A 140 50.33 -47.52 24.62
C ASP A 140 49.04 -46.78 25.04
N PRO A 141 48.04 -47.44 25.67
CA PRO A 141 46.86 -46.76 26.22
C PRO A 141 47.21 -45.57 27.12
N VAL A 142 48.35 -45.70 27.80
CA VAL A 142 48.88 -44.72 28.71
C VAL A 142 49.39 -43.46 27.99
N TYR A 143 50.12 -43.63 26.88
CA TYR A 143 50.50 -42.53 25.98
C TYR A 143 49.26 -41.81 25.44
N THR A 144 48.23 -42.57 25.03
CA THR A 144 46.98 -42.02 24.49
C THR A 144 46.24 -41.15 25.52
N GLN A 145 46.26 -41.53 26.80
CA GLN A 145 45.66 -40.76 27.89
C GLN A 145 46.41 -39.45 28.15
N VAL A 146 47.74 -39.46 28.17
CA VAL A 146 48.53 -38.22 28.35
C VAL A 146 48.40 -37.30 27.14
N LEU A 147 48.47 -37.87 25.94
CA LEU A 147 48.30 -37.14 24.67
C LEU A 147 46.95 -36.43 24.64
N SER A 148 45.85 -37.14 24.89
CA SER A 148 44.50 -36.55 24.89
C SER A 148 44.34 -35.46 25.97
N SER A 149 44.86 -35.67 27.18
CA SER A 149 44.79 -34.67 28.26
C SER A 149 45.56 -33.39 27.93
N VAL A 150 46.79 -33.51 27.42
CA VAL A 150 47.64 -32.37 27.09
C VAL A 150 47.10 -31.63 25.87
N LEU A 151 46.80 -32.35 24.78
CA LEU A 151 46.25 -31.75 23.57
C LEU A 151 44.91 -31.08 23.86
N GLY A 152 44.01 -31.73 24.62
CA GLY A 152 42.74 -31.15 25.03
C GLY A 152 42.91 -29.86 25.83
N SER A 153 43.87 -29.82 26.77
CA SER A 153 44.12 -28.62 27.58
C SER A 153 44.66 -27.44 26.76
N ILE A 154 45.62 -27.70 25.85
CA ILE A 154 46.18 -26.67 24.96
C ILE A 154 45.12 -26.20 23.95
N HIS A 155 44.35 -27.15 23.40
CA HIS A 155 43.27 -26.90 22.45
C HIS A 155 42.17 -26.06 23.09
N ASP A 156 41.61 -26.48 24.22
CA ASP A 156 40.55 -25.77 24.96
C ASP A 156 40.95 -24.33 25.31
N TRP A 157 42.20 -24.14 25.77
CA TRP A 157 42.72 -22.82 26.12
C TRP A 157 42.80 -21.89 24.90
N SER A 158 43.23 -22.43 23.77
CA SER A 158 43.37 -21.70 22.51
C SER A 158 41.99 -21.40 21.91
N GLU A 159 41.12 -22.41 21.85
CA GLU A 159 39.79 -22.34 21.26
C GLU A 159 38.89 -21.34 22.00
N LYS A 160 38.88 -21.34 23.34
CA LYS A 160 38.11 -20.35 24.15
C LYS A 160 38.43 -18.89 23.80
N ARG A 161 39.68 -18.59 23.43
CA ARG A 161 40.08 -17.23 23.04
C ARG A 161 39.72 -16.92 21.59
N LEU A 162 39.87 -17.90 20.70
CA LEU A 162 39.58 -17.72 19.28
C LEU A 162 38.08 -17.62 19.00
N LEU A 163 37.22 -18.25 19.81
CA LEU A 163 35.76 -18.13 19.69
C LEU A 163 35.23 -16.71 20.00
N ASP A 164 36.00 -15.86 20.66
CA ASP A 164 35.65 -14.46 20.97
C ASP A 164 36.88 -13.54 20.87
N TYR A 165 37.68 -13.71 19.82
CA TYR A 165 38.97 -13.00 19.66
C TYR A 165 38.81 -11.47 19.63
N HIS A 166 37.64 -10.96 19.26
CA HIS A 166 37.33 -9.53 19.30
C HIS A 166 37.39 -8.98 20.73
N GLU A 167 36.93 -9.75 21.73
CA GLU A 167 37.02 -9.33 23.13
C GLU A 167 38.46 -9.43 23.65
N TRP A 168 39.14 -10.52 23.32
CA TRP A 168 40.46 -10.82 23.86
C TRP A 168 41.56 -9.96 23.25
N TYR A 169 41.45 -9.58 21.97
CA TYR A 169 42.51 -8.89 21.24
C TYR A 169 42.07 -7.57 20.57
N GLY A 170 40.79 -7.18 20.69
CA GLY A 170 40.26 -5.98 20.03
C GLY A 170 40.29 -4.69 20.87
N LYS A 171 40.32 -4.77 22.21
CA LYS A 171 40.33 -3.58 23.10
C LYS A 171 41.76 -3.23 23.51
N GLY A 172 42.14 -1.95 23.31
CA GLY A 172 43.49 -1.39 23.51
C GLY A 172 44.08 -1.47 24.91
N MET A 173 44.35 -2.66 25.43
CA MET A 173 45.46 -2.87 26.36
C MET A 173 46.76 -2.97 25.57
N ALA A 174 47.70 -2.11 25.93
CA ALA A 174 49.01 -1.97 25.33
C ALA A 174 49.75 -3.32 25.22
N ALA A 175 50.43 -3.50 24.08
CA ALA A 175 51.48 -4.47 23.73
C ALA A 175 51.12 -5.69 22.86
N THR A 176 49.85 -6.10 22.70
CA THR A 176 49.52 -7.30 21.90
C THR A 176 48.38 -7.04 20.91
N GLY A 177 48.69 -6.42 19.76
CA GLY A 177 47.73 -6.20 18.68
C GLY A 177 47.25 -7.50 18.00
N ALA A 178 46.53 -7.41 16.88
CA ALA A 178 45.98 -8.56 16.14
C ALA A 178 47.01 -9.68 15.83
N GLY A 179 48.30 -9.35 15.77
CA GLY A 179 49.39 -10.33 15.64
C GLY A 179 49.52 -11.31 16.80
N ALA A 180 49.09 -10.97 18.02
CA ALA A 180 49.14 -11.85 19.18
C ALA A 180 48.19 -13.06 19.07
N MET A 181 47.14 -12.95 18.23
CA MET A 181 46.22 -14.05 17.95
C MET A 181 46.88 -15.21 17.18
N VAL A 182 48.01 -14.97 16.50
CA VAL A 182 48.71 -15.97 15.67
C VAL A 182 49.14 -17.19 16.51
N ILE A 183 49.58 -16.98 17.75
CA ILE A 183 50.08 -18.05 18.62
C ILE A 183 48.95 -18.99 19.06
N PRO A 184 47.87 -18.51 19.71
CA PRO A 184 46.69 -19.33 20.01
C PRO A 184 46.11 -19.99 18.77
N LEU A 185 46.08 -19.30 17.62
CA LEU A 185 45.56 -19.88 16.37
C LEU A 185 46.43 -21.05 15.89
N SER A 186 47.75 -20.89 15.89
CA SER A 186 48.69 -21.95 15.50
C SER A 186 48.60 -23.14 16.46
N LEU A 187 48.48 -22.89 17.77
CA LEU A 187 48.31 -23.93 18.78
C LEU A 187 46.99 -24.69 18.60
N ALA A 188 45.88 -23.98 18.39
CA ALA A 188 44.57 -24.58 18.13
C ALA A 188 44.58 -25.43 16.86
N LEU A 189 45.17 -24.95 15.77
CA LEU A 189 45.23 -25.68 14.49
C LEU A 189 46.10 -26.93 14.59
N SER A 190 47.28 -26.82 15.21
CA SER A 190 48.20 -27.95 15.42
C SER A 190 47.58 -29.01 16.31
N THR A 191 47.02 -28.64 17.47
CA THR A 191 46.36 -29.58 18.38
C THR A 191 45.12 -30.21 17.75
N SER A 192 44.28 -29.44 17.07
CA SER A 192 43.09 -29.96 16.37
C SER A 192 43.46 -30.97 15.29
N LYS A 193 44.55 -30.72 14.55
CA LYS A 193 45.04 -31.63 13.52
C LYS A 193 45.53 -32.96 14.13
N ILE A 194 46.31 -32.89 15.21
CA ILE A 194 46.78 -34.10 15.92
C ILE A 194 45.60 -34.88 16.49
N ILE A 195 44.62 -34.21 17.10
CA ILE A 195 43.40 -34.86 17.64
C ILE A 195 42.63 -35.58 16.51
N ALA A 196 42.43 -34.92 15.36
CA ALA A 196 41.71 -35.50 14.23
C ALA A 196 42.45 -36.71 13.61
N GLU A 197 43.79 -36.67 13.54
CA GLU A 197 44.62 -37.76 13.00
C GLU A 197 44.84 -38.91 14.00
N SER A 198 44.66 -38.67 15.32
CA SER A 198 45.04 -39.63 16.37
C SER A 198 43.92 -40.56 16.86
N VAL A 199 42.63 -40.28 16.63
CA VAL A 199 41.54 -41.14 17.14
C VAL A 199 40.63 -41.63 16.00
N PRO A 200 40.71 -42.91 15.57
CA PRO A 200 39.72 -43.49 14.67
C PRO A 200 38.39 -43.65 15.40
N GLY A 201 37.37 -42.88 15.02
CA GLY A 201 36.00 -43.02 15.55
C GLY A 201 35.53 -42.01 16.61
N MET A 202 36.39 -41.05 17.02
CA MET A 202 36.01 -39.86 17.81
C MET A 202 36.21 -38.58 16.99
N GLY A 203 36.09 -38.69 15.66
CA GLY A 203 35.89 -37.49 14.85
C GLY A 203 34.62 -36.84 15.38
N ILE A 204 34.74 -35.68 16.02
CA ILE A 204 33.63 -34.72 16.14
C ILE A 204 32.93 -34.76 14.78
N ASP A 205 31.65 -35.12 14.73
CA ASP A 205 30.86 -35.42 13.52
C ASP A 205 31.21 -34.48 12.34
N LEU A 206 32.22 -34.87 11.55
CA LEU A 206 32.71 -34.12 10.39
C LEU A 206 32.67 -34.98 9.12
N ALA A 207 32.17 -36.21 9.23
CA ALA A 207 31.83 -37.04 8.09
C ALA A 207 30.45 -36.63 7.54
N ASP A 208 30.35 -35.41 7.02
CA ASP A 208 29.27 -35.05 6.08
C ASP A 208 29.64 -33.91 5.11
N SER A 209 30.93 -33.57 4.95
CA SER A 209 31.38 -32.53 4.00
C SER A 209 32.41 -33.03 2.97
N GLU A 210 32.28 -34.28 2.51
CA GLU A 210 32.91 -34.69 1.25
C GLU A 210 32.07 -34.30 0.02
N HIS A 211 30.92 -33.65 0.22
CA HIS A 211 30.18 -32.97 -0.83
C HIS A 211 30.00 -31.48 -0.52
N ASP A 212 30.67 -30.65 -1.33
CA ASP A 212 30.68 -29.17 -1.37
C ASP A 212 31.38 -28.43 -0.21
N GLY A 213 32.68 -28.11 -0.39
CA GLY A 213 33.37 -27.13 0.46
C GLY A 213 34.84 -26.88 0.10
N ILE A 214 35.15 -25.65 -0.33
CA ILE A 214 36.46 -25.17 -0.81
C ILE A 214 37.40 -24.86 0.40
N GLY A 215 37.73 -25.85 1.23
CA GLY A 215 38.43 -25.57 2.49
C GLY A 215 39.47 -26.60 2.92
N SER A 216 40.71 -26.14 3.17
CA SER A 216 41.67 -26.86 4.01
C SER A 216 41.12 -26.99 5.43
N PHE A 217 41.49 -28.05 6.18
CA PHE A 217 41.11 -28.22 7.59
C PHE A 217 41.31 -26.96 8.44
N ALA A 218 42.43 -26.26 8.20
CA ALA A 218 42.74 -24.99 8.86
C ALA A 218 41.77 -23.87 8.46
N GLY A 219 41.38 -23.81 7.19
CA GLY A 219 40.40 -22.86 6.67
C GLY A 219 39.04 -23.04 7.34
N ASN A 220 38.53 -24.26 7.42
CA ASN A 220 37.22 -24.53 8.05
C ASN A 220 37.19 -24.15 9.54
N ARG A 221 38.29 -24.39 10.27
CA ARG A 221 38.42 -24.00 11.68
C ARG A 221 38.49 -22.49 11.86
N VAL A 222 39.27 -21.81 11.02
CA VAL A 222 39.39 -20.33 11.06
C VAL A 222 38.06 -19.68 10.72
N ASP A 223 37.37 -20.19 9.70
CA ASP A 223 36.03 -19.73 9.35
C ASP A 223 35.06 -19.87 10.54
N HIS A 224 35.07 -21.02 11.23
CA HIS A 224 34.27 -21.22 12.44
C HIS A 224 34.58 -20.17 13.52
N TYR A 225 35.85 -19.89 13.79
CA TYR A 225 36.26 -18.88 14.78
C TYR A 225 35.83 -17.46 14.38
N VAL A 226 36.00 -17.08 13.11
CA VAL A 226 35.53 -15.79 12.58
C VAL A 226 34.03 -15.65 12.80
N ARG A 227 33.24 -16.64 12.38
CA ARG A 227 31.78 -16.60 12.49
C ARG A 227 31.31 -16.55 13.95
N CYS A 228 31.93 -17.31 14.86
CA CYS A 228 31.61 -17.27 16.29
C CYS A 228 31.97 -15.95 16.95
N SER A 229 33.19 -15.47 16.72
CA SER A 229 33.69 -14.20 17.26
C SER A 229 32.84 -13.03 16.77
N MET A 230 32.42 -13.04 15.50
CA MET A 230 31.54 -12.01 14.94
C MET A 230 30.13 -12.03 15.50
N ARG A 231 29.53 -13.21 15.72
CA ARG A 231 28.25 -13.31 16.41
C ARG A 231 28.32 -12.76 17.84
N ASN A 232 29.40 -13.08 18.56
CA ASN A 232 29.62 -12.61 19.92
C ASN A 232 29.83 -11.09 19.97
N ALA A 233 30.63 -10.54 19.07
CA ALA A 233 30.86 -9.11 18.97
C ALA A 233 29.57 -8.35 18.59
N PHE A 234 28.78 -8.88 17.66
CA PHE A 234 27.46 -8.32 17.32
C PHE A 234 26.48 -8.37 18.50
N ALA A 235 26.41 -9.51 19.22
CA ALA A 235 25.57 -9.66 20.39
C ALA A 235 25.93 -8.63 21.49
N LYS A 236 27.24 -8.41 21.72
CA LYS A 236 27.71 -7.37 22.64
C LYS A 236 27.36 -5.96 22.17
N ALA A 237 27.46 -5.66 20.88
CA ALA A 237 27.04 -4.36 20.34
C ALA A 237 25.54 -4.14 20.59
N LEU A 238 24.71 -5.15 20.36
CA LEU A 238 23.28 -5.11 20.67
C LEU A 238 23.01 -4.94 22.17
N GLU A 239 23.70 -5.67 23.04
CA GLU A 239 23.59 -5.54 24.49
C GLU A 239 24.02 -4.16 24.99
N ASN A 240 25.07 -3.58 24.42
CA ASN A 240 25.52 -2.22 24.76
C ASN A 240 24.48 -1.18 24.36
N GLU A 241 23.86 -1.32 23.19
CA GLU A 241 22.79 -0.41 22.75
C GLU A 241 21.51 -0.57 23.59
N LEU A 242 21.26 -1.75 24.16
CA LEU A 242 20.18 -2.00 25.13
C LEU A 242 20.55 -1.61 26.57
N GLY A 243 21.84 -1.60 26.91
CA GLY A 243 22.40 -1.47 28.26
C GLY A 243 22.96 -0.08 28.61
N GLN A 244 23.05 0.85 27.64
CA GLN A 244 23.41 2.26 27.86
C GLN A 244 22.38 3.06 28.70
N GLY A 245 21.40 2.39 29.33
CA GLY A 245 20.44 2.96 30.29
C GLY A 245 20.93 3.16 31.74
N ASN A 246 22.22 2.96 32.04
CA ASN A 246 22.75 3.10 33.42
C ASN A 246 23.48 4.42 33.72
N SER A 247 23.54 5.38 32.78
CA SER A 247 24.08 6.72 33.06
C SER A 247 22.95 7.70 33.38
N MET A 248 22.68 7.87 34.67
CA MET A 248 21.99 8.96 35.38
C MET A 248 21.40 10.14 34.54
N VAL A 249 20.50 9.88 33.59
CA VAL A 249 19.62 10.86 32.95
C VAL A 249 18.30 10.16 32.59
N ILE A 250 17.25 10.51 33.33
CA ILE A 250 15.80 10.43 33.03
C ILE A 250 15.41 9.55 31.83
N GLN A 251 14.80 8.39 32.12
CA GLN A 251 13.85 7.62 31.28
C GLN A 251 13.75 8.09 29.82
N ARG A 252 14.68 7.62 28.97
CA ARG A 252 14.33 7.41 27.56
C ARG A 252 13.82 5.98 27.48
N ASP A 253 12.55 5.85 27.16
CA ASP A 253 12.01 4.66 26.53
C ASP A 253 12.78 4.56 25.20
N ASP A 254 13.88 3.79 25.16
CA ASP A 254 14.72 3.72 23.95
C ASP A 254 13.85 3.15 22.83
N ASP A 255 13.52 4.00 21.85
CA ASP A 255 12.69 3.63 20.71
C ASP A 255 13.41 2.48 19.97
N PRO A 256 12.80 1.30 19.84
CA PRO A 256 13.41 0.16 19.17
C PRO A 256 13.86 0.50 17.74
N SER A 257 13.23 1.50 17.12
CA SER A 257 13.61 2.03 15.80
C SER A 257 14.98 2.72 15.82
N GLU A 258 15.27 3.51 16.85
CA GLU A 258 16.54 4.21 17.02
C GLU A 258 17.66 3.22 17.39
N THR A 259 17.37 2.23 18.24
CA THR A 259 18.30 1.13 18.55
C THR A 259 18.68 0.34 17.30
N MET A 260 17.71 -0.03 16.44
CA MET A 260 18.00 -0.72 15.18
C MET A 260 18.85 0.13 14.23
N ALA A 261 18.57 1.43 14.12
CA ALA A 261 19.34 2.32 13.24
C ALA A 261 20.78 2.53 13.73
N ARG A 262 21.00 2.63 15.05
CA ARG A 262 22.34 2.69 15.67
C ARG A 262 23.09 1.38 15.50
N LEU A 263 22.43 0.25 15.78
CA LEU A 263 23.01 -1.08 15.59
C LEU A 263 23.48 -1.31 14.16
N ALA A 264 22.75 -0.80 13.15
CA ALA A 264 23.19 -0.89 11.76
C ALA A 264 24.54 -0.19 11.55
N LYS A 265 24.74 1.00 12.15
CA LYS A 265 26.00 1.75 12.09
C LYS A 265 27.13 1.03 12.84
N ASP A 266 26.84 0.48 14.02
CA ASP A 266 27.84 -0.25 14.81
C ASP A 266 28.26 -1.55 14.10
N THR A 267 27.32 -2.19 13.39
CA THR A 267 27.60 -3.37 12.54
C THR A 267 28.54 -3.02 11.38
N GLU A 268 28.34 -1.86 10.74
CA GLU A 268 29.24 -1.35 9.69
C GLU A 268 30.65 -1.09 10.26
N GLN A 269 30.74 -0.47 11.44
CA GLN A 269 32.01 -0.20 12.10
C GLN A 269 32.73 -1.49 12.51
N LEU A 270 31.99 -2.49 13.00
CA LEU A 270 32.52 -3.79 13.37
C LEU A 270 33.09 -4.53 12.16
N ALA A 271 32.39 -4.49 11.01
CA ALA A 271 32.89 -5.06 9.77
C ALA A 271 34.19 -4.38 9.30
N GLN A 272 34.23 -3.04 9.36
CA GLN A 272 35.43 -2.27 9.01
C GLN A 272 36.61 -2.62 9.93
N PHE A 273 36.36 -2.73 11.23
CA PHE A 273 37.38 -3.09 12.21
C PHE A 273 37.99 -4.48 11.96
N GLU A 274 37.15 -5.47 11.64
CA GLU A 274 37.58 -6.83 11.29
C GLU A 274 38.47 -6.83 10.04
N LEU A 275 38.07 -6.11 8.99
CA LEU A 275 38.82 -6.00 7.72
C LEU A 275 40.20 -5.35 7.91
N GLU A 276 40.28 -4.33 8.76
CA GLU A 276 41.53 -3.59 8.99
C GLU A 276 42.51 -4.34 9.92
N ASN A 277 42.01 -5.04 10.94
CA ASN A 277 42.84 -5.55 12.02
C ASN A 277 43.09 -7.06 11.94
N PHE A 278 42.04 -7.87 11.77
CA PHE A 278 42.12 -9.33 11.92
C PHE A 278 42.17 -10.07 10.58
N SER A 279 41.42 -9.61 9.59
CA SER A 279 41.38 -10.22 8.26
C SER A 279 42.76 -10.36 7.61
N PRO A 280 43.70 -9.37 7.67
CA PRO A 280 45.04 -9.53 7.11
C PRO A 280 45.87 -10.63 7.80
N VAL A 281 45.63 -10.87 9.08
CA VAL A 281 46.30 -11.93 9.85
C VAL A 281 45.73 -13.30 9.46
N LEU A 282 44.41 -13.40 9.37
CA LEU A 282 43.68 -14.64 9.11
C LEU A 282 43.80 -15.13 7.66
N LYS A 283 44.12 -14.25 6.70
CA LYS A 283 44.34 -14.59 5.28
C LYS A 283 45.38 -15.67 5.04
N ARG A 284 46.28 -15.92 6.00
CA ARG A 284 47.28 -17.00 5.93
C ARG A 284 46.66 -18.40 5.98
N TRP A 285 45.48 -18.55 6.57
CA TRP A 285 44.82 -19.86 6.79
C TRP A 285 43.45 -19.96 6.15
N HIS A 286 42.80 -18.83 5.85
CA HIS A 286 41.49 -18.77 5.21
C HIS A 286 41.55 -17.84 3.99
N PRO A 287 40.97 -18.22 2.84
CA PRO A 287 41.10 -17.45 1.60
C PRO A 287 40.44 -16.06 1.64
N PHE A 288 39.32 -15.91 2.36
CA PHE A 288 38.53 -14.66 2.40
C PHE A 288 37.87 -14.44 3.79
N PRO A 289 38.65 -14.25 4.87
CA PRO A 289 38.12 -14.18 6.24
C PRO A 289 37.19 -12.96 6.44
N GLY A 290 37.47 -11.85 5.76
CA GLY A 290 36.65 -10.64 5.80
C GLY A 290 35.26 -10.87 5.19
N ALA A 291 35.20 -11.60 4.07
CA ALA A 291 33.92 -11.98 3.46
C ALA A 291 33.05 -12.85 4.39
N SER A 292 33.66 -13.80 5.11
CA SER A 292 32.93 -14.64 6.08
C SER A 292 32.41 -13.83 7.28
N ALA A 293 33.21 -12.88 7.77
CA ALA A 293 32.79 -11.95 8.80
C ALA A 293 31.62 -11.07 8.35
N VAL A 294 31.73 -10.45 7.18
CA VAL A 294 30.69 -9.60 6.60
C VAL A 294 29.39 -10.39 6.39
N ALA A 295 29.46 -11.60 5.83
CA ALA A 295 28.29 -12.46 5.64
C ALA A 295 27.61 -12.80 6.98
N THR A 296 28.40 -13.03 8.03
CA THR A 296 27.88 -13.29 9.38
C THR A 296 27.17 -12.08 9.96
N LEU A 297 27.78 -10.89 9.88
CA LEU A 297 27.19 -9.65 10.38
C LEU A 297 25.93 -9.26 9.63
N HIS A 298 25.93 -9.40 8.30
CA HIS A 298 24.75 -9.22 7.45
C HIS A 298 23.61 -10.15 7.90
N SER A 299 23.90 -11.44 8.08
CA SER A 299 22.91 -12.42 8.54
C SER A 299 22.35 -12.08 9.93
N CYS A 300 23.21 -11.68 10.89
CA CYS A 300 22.79 -11.33 12.24
C CYS A 300 21.83 -10.13 12.25
N TYR A 301 22.19 -9.04 11.56
CA TYR A 301 21.32 -7.87 11.44
C TYR A 301 20.05 -8.20 10.64
N GLY A 302 20.17 -9.01 9.58
CA GLY A 302 19.05 -9.46 8.77
C GLY A 302 17.98 -10.24 9.55
N VAL A 303 18.37 -11.08 10.51
CA VAL A 303 17.41 -11.77 11.39
C VAL A 303 16.64 -10.76 12.27
N LEU A 304 17.33 -9.80 12.88
CA LEU A 304 16.68 -8.77 13.69
C LEU A 304 15.77 -7.87 12.86
N LEU A 305 16.22 -7.45 11.67
CA LEU A 305 15.44 -6.66 10.74
C LEU A 305 14.15 -7.38 10.34
N LYS A 306 14.22 -8.69 10.03
CA LYS A 306 13.04 -9.50 9.71
C LYS A 306 12.06 -9.55 10.88
N GLN A 307 12.55 -9.75 12.12
CA GLN A 307 11.69 -9.74 13.31
C GLN A 307 11.05 -8.37 13.57
N TYR A 308 11.78 -7.29 13.34
CA TYR A 308 11.28 -5.93 13.46
C TYR A 308 10.18 -5.65 12.42
N VAL A 309 10.45 -5.93 11.14
CA VAL A 309 9.52 -5.75 10.03
C VAL A 309 8.25 -6.60 10.19
N ALA A 310 8.36 -7.81 10.74
CA ALA A 310 7.21 -8.69 10.98
C ALA A 310 6.20 -8.12 11.97
N LYS A 311 6.62 -7.22 12.88
CA LYS A 311 5.75 -6.55 13.85
C LYS A 311 5.08 -5.30 13.29
N ALA A 312 5.56 -4.76 12.17
CA ALA A 312 5.04 -3.54 11.58
C ALA A 312 3.75 -3.79 10.78
N THR A 313 2.71 -3.00 11.02
CA THR A 313 1.41 -3.09 10.33
C THR A 313 1.24 -2.05 9.22
N CYS A 314 1.95 -0.92 9.30
CA CYS A 314 1.87 0.18 8.35
C CYS A 314 3.22 0.86 8.16
N LEU A 315 3.32 1.67 7.10
CA LEU A 315 4.51 2.47 6.81
C LEU A 315 4.53 3.69 7.75
N THR A 316 5.35 3.64 8.80
CA THR A 316 5.61 4.78 9.68
C THR A 316 6.97 5.43 9.36
N ASN A 317 7.19 6.65 9.84
CA ASN A 317 8.47 7.33 9.63
C ASN A 317 9.64 6.58 10.29
N GLU A 318 9.37 5.96 11.44
CA GLU A 318 10.33 5.18 12.20
C GLU A 318 10.71 3.90 11.44
N LEU A 319 9.72 3.20 10.85
CA LEU A 319 10.00 2.05 9.99
C LEU A 319 10.81 2.44 8.75
N VAL A 320 10.46 3.56 8.10
CA VAL A 320 11.21 4.10 6.95
C VAL A 320 12.66 4.40 7.35
N HIS A 321 12.88 4.95 8.55
CA HIS A 321 14.21 5.22 9.07
C HIS A 321 15.04 3.94 9.25
N VAL A 322 14.47 2.90 9.88
CA VAL A 322 15.12 1.60 10.06
C VAL A 322 15.44 0.93 8.73
N LEU A 323 14.49 0.94 7.79
CA LEU A 323 14.67 0.37 6.45
C LEU A 323 15.76 1.11 5.67
N HIS A 324 15.84 2.43 5.77
CA HIS A 324 16.95 3.19 5.18
C HIS A 324 18.29 2.88 5.84
N ALA A 325 18.35 2.75 7.16
CA ALA A 325 19.57 2.37 7.86
C ALA A 325 20.05 0.97 7.43
N ALA A 326 19.14 0.00 7.32
CA ALA A 326 19.41 -1.33 6.79
C ALA A 326 19.94 -1.29 5.35
N GLY A 327 19.31 -0.50 4.48
CA GLY A 327 19.74 -0.34 3.09
C GLY A 327 21.11 0.33 2.95
N ARG A 328 21.47 1.24 3.87
CA ARG A 328 22.83 1.81 3.93
C ARG A 328 23.85 0.78 4.39
N LEU A 329 23.53 0.02 5.45
CA LEU A 329 24.40 -1.06 5.94
C LEU A 329 24.69 -2.06 4.82
N GLU A 330 23.67 -2.54 4.11
CA GLU A 330 23.86 -3.48 3.01
C GLU A 330 24.73 -2.88 1.89
N LYS A 331 24.51 -1.61 1.53
CA LYS A 331 25.34 -0.90 0.54
C LYS A 331 26.79 -0.72 0.97
N ALA A 332 27.09 -0.71 2.27
CA ALA A 332 28.44 -0.66 2.81
C ALA A 332 29.08 -2.06 2.86
N LEU A 333 28.35 -3.08 3.33
CA LEU A 333 28.84 -4.44 3.51
C LEU A 333 29.09 -5.18 2.19
N VAL A 334 28.20 -5.03 1.20
CA VAL A 334 28.33 -5.78 -0.07
C VAL A 334 29.64 -5.48 -0.81
N PRO A 335 30.05 -4.21 -0.99
CA PRO A 335 31.36 -3.90 -1.58
C PRO A 335 32.54 -4.48 -0.78
N MET A 336 32.51 -4.38 0.55
CA MET A 336 33.57 -4.93 1.42
C MET A 336 33.77 -6.43 1.20
N MET A 337 32.66 -7.18 1.09
CA MET A 337 32.70 -8.61 0.79
C MET A 337 33.26 -8.89 -0.61
N VAL A 338 32.81 -8.13 -1.62
CA VAL A 338 33.24 -8.30 -3.03
C VAL A 338 34.74 -8.03 -3.18
N GLU A 339 35.28 -7.02 -2.49
CA GLU A 339 36.71 -6.72 -2.49
C GLU A 339 37.54 -7.85 -1.86
N ASP A 340 37.06 -8.47 -0.78
CA ASP A 340 37.81 -9.54 -0.10
C ASP A 340 37.85 -10.86 -0.90
N VAL A 341 36.83 -11.13 -1.73
CA VAL A 341 36.79 -12.32 -2.61
C VAL A 341 37.31 -12.09 -4.02
N ALA A 342 37.75 -10.86 -4.36
CA ALA A 342 38.12 -10.48 -5.72
C ALA A 342 39.26 -11.32 -6.32
N ASP A 343 40.19 -11.77 -5.48
CA ASP A 343 41.36 -12.56 -5.88
C ASP A 343 41.11 -14.09 -5.90
N SER A 344 39.87 -14.54 -5.73
CA SER A 344 39.51 -15.98 -5.70
C SER A 344 39.10 -16.54 -7.07
N ASP A 345 39.57 -17.75 -7.39
CA ASP A 345 39.28 -18.43 -8.67
C ASP A 345 37.77 -18.73 -8.88
N ASP A 346 37.00 -18.88 -7.80
CA ASP A 346 35.56 -19.11 -7.83
C ASP A 346 34.72 -17.84 -7.61
N GLY A 347 35.36 -16.71 -7.30
CA GLY A 347 34.72 -15.43 -6.95
C GLY A 347 33.91 -15.47 -5.65
N GLY A 348 34.21 -16.41 -4.74
CA GLY A 348 33.49 -16.56 -3.47
C GLY A 348 32.01 -16.92 -3.62
N ARG A 349 31.62 -17.58 -4.72
CA ARG A 349 30.21 -17.81 -5.10
C ARG A 349 29.35 -18.44 -4.00
N SER A 350 29.92 -19.32 -3.16
CA SER A 350 29.20 -19.93 -2.04
C SER A 350 28.81 -18.90 -0.97
N LEU A 351 29.74 -18.03 -0.57
CA LEU A 351 29.50 -16.98 0.43
C LEU A 351 28.61 -15.87 -0.09
N VAL A 352 28.78 -15.47 -1.35
CA VAL A 352 27.92 -14.46 -1.97
C VAL A 352 26.45 -14.93 -1.98
N ARG A 353 26.19 -16.24 -2.07
CA ARG A 353 24.83 -16.80 -1.96
C ARG A 353 24.28 -16.81 -0.53
N GLU A 354 25.13 -16.79 0.50
CA GLU A 354 24.69 -16.69 1.91
C GLU A 354 24.14 -15.30 2.23
N VAL A 355 24.63 -14.26 1.55
CA VAL A 355 24.16 -12.87 1.70
C VAL A 355 22.88 -12.66 0.88
N VAL A 356 21.73 -12.90 1.53
CA VAL A 356 20.40 -12.66 0.96
C VAL A 356 20.03 -11.19 1.12
N PRO A 357 19.76 -10.43 0.05
CA PRO A 357 19.43 -9.01 0.15
C PRO A 357 18.30 -8.71 1.14
N TYR A 358 18.38 -7.58 1.82
CA TYR A 358 17.31 -7.11 2.71
C TYR A 358 16.05 -6.67 1.97
N ASP A 359 16.13 -6.48 0.65
CA ASP A 359 15.03 -6.10 -0.25
C ASP A 359 14.24 -4.86 0.22
N VAL A 360 14.96 -3.87 0.75
CA VAL A 360 14.40 -2.65 1.36
C VAL A 360 13.38 -1.96 0.46
N ASP A 361 13.69 -1.76 -0.81
CA ASP A 361 12.79 -1.09 -1.76
C ASP A 361 11.49 -1.86 -1.96
N SER A 362 11.56 -3.20 -1.97
CA SER A 362 10.38 -4.06 -2.08
C SER A 362 9.50 -4.00 -0.82
N LEU A 363 10.13 -3.95 0.37
CA LEU A 363 9.44 -3.84 1.65
C LEU A 363 8.71 -2.50 1.73
N VAL A 364 9.39 -1.41 1.39
CA VAL A 364 8.81 -0.06 1.34
C VAL A 364 7.63 -0.03 0.36
N ALA A 365 7.79 -0.55 -0.85
CA ALA A 365 6.71 -0.61 -1.84
C ALA A 365 5.51 -1.45 -1.36
N ARG A 366 5.75 -2.56 -0.66
CA ARG A 366 4.71 -3.43 -0.08
C ARG A 366 3.91 -2.71 1.00
N PHE A 367 4.60 -2.06 1.95
CA PHE A 367 3.94 -1.30 3.00
C PHE A 367 3.19 -0.08 2.45
N LEU A 368 3.75 0.61 1.47
CA LEU A 368 3.08 1.73 0.80
C LEU A 368 1.81 1.26 0.08
N ARG A 369 1.85 0.11 -0.60
CA ARG A 369 0.64 -0.50 -1.21
C ARG A 369 -0.45 -0.76 -0.18
N THR A 370 -0.08 -1.39 0.93
CA THR A 370 -0.99 -1.73 2.03
C THR A 370 -1.61 -0.46 2.62
N TRP A 371 -0.82 0.60 2.77
CA TRP A 371 -1.30 1.90 3.21
C TRP A 371 -2.31 2.51 2.22
N ILE A 372 -2.02 2.48 0.91
CA ILE A 372 -2.94 2.98 -0.13
C ILE A 372 -4.27 2.21 -0.08
N GLU A 373 -4.21 0.88 -0.01
CA GLU A 373 -5.40 0.02 0.05
C GLU A 373 -6.29 0.36 1.25
N GLU A 374 -5.69 0.57 2.42
CA GLU A 374 -6.40 0.95 3.64
C GLU A 374 -7.04 2.34 3.53
N ARG A 375 -6.32 3.34 2.99
CA ARG A 375 -6.90 4.67 2.75
C ARG A 375 -8.06 4.65 1.76
N LEU A 376 -7.95 3.86 0.70
CA LEU A 376 -9.04 3.68 -0.26
C LEU A 376 -10.22 2.90 0.35
N ARG A 377 -9.98 1.97 1.27
CA ARG A 377 -11.03 1.29 2.05
C ARG A 377 -11.82 2.29 2.88
N VAL A 378 -11.15 3.16 3.64
CA VAL A 378 -11.80 4.21 4.44
C VAL A 378 -12.64 5.15 3.57
N ALA A 379 -12.13 5.53 2.38
CA ALA A 379 -12.88 6.35 1.43
C ALA A 379 -14.12 5.64 0.85
N ARG A 380 -14.03 4.34 0.56
CA ARG A 380 -15.19 3.52 0.15
C ARG A 380 -16.24 3.41 1.25
N GLU A 381 -15.84 3.24 2.50
CA GLU A 381 -16.79 3.21 3.62
C GLU A 381 -17.50 4.54 3.82
N CYS A 382 -16.79 5.66 3.64
CA CYS A 382 -17.39 6.99 3.63
C CYS A 382 -18.46 7.12 2.53
N LEU A 383 -18.17 6.62 1.32
CA LEU A 383 -19.11 6.58 0.21
C LEU A 383 -20.35 5.72 0.54
N LEU A 384 -20.16 4.49 1.02
CA LEU A 384 -21.26 3.60 1.35
C LEU A 384 -22.18 4.20 2.41
N ARG A 385 -21.61 4.73 3.50
CA ARG A 385 -22.37 5.45 4.54
C ARG A 385 -23.14 6.65 3.98
N SER A 386 -22.56 7.34 3.00
CA SER A 386 -23.23 8.47 2.34
C SER A 386 -24.44 8.02 1.53
N LYS A 387 -24.40 6.85 0.88
CA LYS A 387 -25.54 6.31 0.12
C LYS A 387 -26.76 6.05 1.01
N ASP A 388 -26.53 5.62 2.25
CA ASP A 388 -27.61 5.28 3.19
C ASP A 388 -28.21 6.51 3.89
N THR A 389 -27.40 7.56 4.09
CA THR A 389 -27.76 8.71 4.95
C THR A 389 -28.12 9.98 4.20
N GLU A 390 -27.76 10.09 2.91
CA GLU A 390 -27.88 11.34 2.17
C GLU A 390 -29.35 11.71 1.85
N SER A 391 -29.72 12.94 2.22
CA SER A 391 -31.08 13.48 2.07
C SER A 391 -31.19 14.60 1.03
N TRP A 392 -30.04 15.04 0.49
CA TRP A 392 -29.89 16.11 -0.51
C TRP A 392 -30.41 17.46 -0.01
N ILE A 393 -30.15 17.75 1.26
CA ILE A 393 -30.50 19.01 1.93
C ILE A 393 -29.21 19.80 2.12
N PRO A 394 -29.13 21.06 1.64
CA PRO A 394 -27.93 21.87 1.79
C PRO A 394 -27.75 22.27 3.25
N LYS A 395 -26.49 22.39 3.69
CA LYS A 395 -26.18 22.80 5.07
C LYS A 395 -26.53 24.27 5.31
N SER A 396 -26.26 25.12 4.33
CA SER A 396 -26.52 26.56 4.40
C SER A 396 -26.66 27.17 3.00
N LYS A 397 -27.03 28.45 2.90
CA LYS A 397 -27.03 29.18 1.62
C LYS A 397 -25.63 29.33 1.02
N GLY A 398 -24.58 29.41 1.85
CA GLY A 398 -23.19 29.50 1.38
C GLY A 398 -22.60 28.17 0.93
N GLU A 399 -23.20 27.05 1.34
CA GLU A 399 -22.81 25.70 0.96
C GLU A 399 -24.01 24.96 0.32
N PRO A 400 -24.43 25.34 -0.90
CA PRO A 400 -25.63 24.81 -1.52
C PRO A 400 -25.40 23.43 -2.17
N TYR A 401 -24.59 22.58 -1.55
CA TYR A 401 -24.19 21.23 -2.02
C TYR A 401 -24.26 20.22 -0.87
N ALA A 402 -24.22 18.93 -1.20
CA ALA A 402 -24.36 17.83 -0.24
C ALA A 402 -23.17 17.76 0.73
N ARG A 403 -23.46 17.49 2.01
CA ARG A 403 -22.43 17.35 3.06
C ARG A 403 -21.52 16.14 2.81
N SER A 404 -22.08 15.03 2.36
CA SER A 404 -21.32 13.81 2.04
C SER A 404 -20.25 14.05 0.97
N ALA A 405 -20.52 14.89 -0.03
CA ALA A 405 -19.52 15.26 -1.04
C ALA A 405 -18.33 16.00 -0.42
N VAL A 406 -18.58 16.90 0.55
CA VAL A 406 -17.52 17.63 1.26
C VAL A 406 -16.66 16.68 2.07
N GLU A 407 -17.28 15.75 2.80
CA GLU A 407 -16.57 14.75 3.61
C GLU A 407 -15.70 13.84 2.73
N LEU A 408 -16.24 13.35 1.60
CA LEU A 408 -15.50 12.53 0.64
C LEU A 408 -14.33 13.30 0.01
N MET A 409 -14.53 14.54 -0.45
CA MET A 409 -13.46 15.34 -1.05
C MET A 409 -12.38 15.73 -0.05
N LYS A 410 -12.75 16.01 1.22
CA LYS A 410 -11.78 16.26 2.29
C LYS A 410 -10.91 15.03 2.56
N LEU A 411 -11.53 13.86 2.64
CA LEU A 411 -10.81 12.60 2.82
C LEU A 411 -9.88 12.29 1.64
N ALA A 412 -10.34 12.53 0.41
CA ALA A 412 -9.51 12.39 -0.79
C ALA A 412 -8.30 13.35 -0.76
N LYS A 413 -8.51 14.61 -0.40
CA LYS A 413 -7.43 15.60 -0.27
C LYS A 413 -6.43 15.23 0.82
N ALA A 414 -6.91 14.86 2.00
CA ALA A 414 -6.07 14.41 3.11
C ALA A 414 -5.23 13.18 2.72
N THR A 415 -5.83 12.23 1.99
CA THR A 415 -5.11 11.05 1.49
C THR A 415 -3.99 11.42 0.51
N VAL A 416 -4.23 12.38 -0.40
CA VAL A 416 -3.18 12.88 -1.29
C VAL A 416 -2.07 13.57 -0.50
N ASP A 417 -2.41 14.41 0.48
CA ASP A 417 -1.42 15.14 1.28
C ASP A 417 -0.59 14.21 2.17
N GLU A 418 -1.22 13.27 2.86
CA GLU A 418 -0.53 12.26 3.66
C GLU A 418 0.38 11.39 2.80
N PHE A 419 -0.07 10.98 1.59
CA PHE A 419 0.75 10.20 0.66
C PHE A 419 2.05 10.91 0.27
N PHE A 420 1.98 12.21 -0.02
CA PHE A 420 3.17 13.03 -0.30
C PHE A 420 3.95 13.44 0.96
N GLY A 421 3.40 13.23 2.15
CA GLY A 421 4.13 13.33 3.41
C GLY A 421 5.07 12.15 3.68
N ILE A 422 4.87 10.99 3.02
CA ILE A 422 5.69 9.80 3.22
C ILE A 422 7.04 9.97 2.48
N PRO A 423 8.20 9.98 3.19
CA PRO A 423 9.50 10.27 2.60
C PRO A 423 10.15 9.03 1.97
N VAL A 424 9.55 8.48 0.90
CA VAL A 424 10.06 7.28 0.22
C VAL A 424 10.13 7.44 -1.29
N THR A 425 11.14 6.84 -1.92
CA THR A 425 11.39 6.91 -3.38
C THR A 425 10.36 6.13 -4.19
N ALA A 426 9.92 4.96 -3.69
CA ALA A 426 8.91 4.12 -4.34
C ALA A 426 7.53 4.80 -4.51
N ARG A 427 7.33 5.95 -3.88
CA ARG A 427 6.08 6.72 -3.93
C ARG A 427 5.73 7.18 -5.34
N ASP A 428 6.72 7.61 -6.11
CA ASP A 428 6.48 8.25 -7.41
C ASP A 428 5.88 7.25 -8.42
N ASP A 429 6.26 5.98 -8.33
CA ASP A 429 5.70 4.88 -9.12
C ASP A 429 4.25 4.53 -8.73
N MET A 430 3.79 4.94 -7.54
CA MET A 430 2.48 4.60 -6.99
C MET A 430 1.46 5.74 -7.04
N VAL A 431 1.85 6.93 -7.52
CA VAL A 431 0.95 8.09 -7.68
C VAL A 431 -0.30 7.73 -8.50
N GLN A 432 -0.12 6.96 -9.58
CA GLN A 432 -1.22 6.57 -10.46
C GLN A 432 -2.21 5.63 -9.75
N ASN A 433 -1.73 4.74 -8.87
CA ASN A 433 -2.58 3.83 -8.10
C ASN A 433 -3.51 4.59 -7.16
N VAL A 434 -3.00 5.64 -6.49
CA VAL A 434 -3.80 6.53 -5.64
C VAL A 434 -4.83 7.29 -6.48
N ALA A 435 -4.41 7.85 -7.61
CA ALA A 435 -5.29 8.61 -8.49
C ALA A 435 -6.42 7.75 -9.07
N ASP A 436 -6.11 6.54 -9.54
CA ASP A 436 -7.10 5.59 -10.08
C ASP A 436 -8.07 5.13 -8.99
N GLY A 437 -7.55 4.80 -7.80
CA GLY A 437 -8.36 4.38 -6.66
C GLY A 437 -9.35 5.45 -6.21
N LEU A 438 -8.88 6.69 -6.02
CA LEU A 438 -9.75 7.82 -5.68
C LEU A 438 -10.71 8.14 -6.84
N GLY A 439 -10.22 8.10 -8.08
CA GLY A 439 -11.01 8.36 -9.28
C GLY A 439 -12.21 7.42 -9.42
N ALA A 440 -12.02 6.14 -9.15
CA ALA A 440 -13.08 5.13 -9.14
C ALA A 440 -14.15 5.43 -8.06
N ILE A 441 -13.73 5.77 -6.84
CA ILE A 441 -14.65 6.10 -5.73
C ILE A 441 -15.46 7.36 -6.06
N VAL A 442 -14.81 8.39 -6.60
CA VAL A 442 -15.49 9.63 -7.00
C VAL A 442 -16.47 9.36 -8.16
N GLN A 443 -16.08 8.53 -9.13
CA GLN A 443 -16.96 8.13 -10.24
C GLN A 443 -18.19 7.37 -9.73
N GLU A 444 -18.03 6.50 -8.73
CA GLU A 444 -19.15 5.78 -8.12
C GLU A 444 -20.10 6.75 -7.37
N TYR A 445 -19.55 7.73 -6.66
CA TYR A 445 -20.35 8.79 -6.03
C TYR A 445 -21.11 9.65 -7.07
N ILE A 446 -20.51 9.94 -8.23
CA ILE A 446 -21.17 10.62 -9.34
C ILE A 446 -22.32 9.77 -9.91
N SER A 447 -22.12 8.46 -10.04
CA SER A 447 -23.19 7.54 -10.45
C SER A 447 -24.37 7.56 -9.46
N PHE A 448 -24.07 7.59 -8.16
CA PHE A 448 -25.08 7.77 -7.12
C PHE A 448 -25.84 9.10 -7.25
N LEU A 449 -25.15 10.21 -7.52
CA LEU A 449 -25.78 11.51 -7.80
C LEU A 449 -26.72 11.43 -9.02
N ALA A 450 -26.27 10.79 -10.10
CA ALA A 450 -27.02 10.63 -11.34
C ALA A 450 -28.23 9.69 -11.21
N SER A 451 -28.29 8.84 -10.18
CA SER A 451 -29.42 7.95 -9.89
C SER A 451 -30.68 8.71 -9.43
N CYS A 452 -31.30 9.44 -10.35
CA CYS A 452 -32.48 10.29 -10.11
C CYS A 452 -33.68 9.97 -11.00
N GLY A 453 -33.63 8.85 -11.73
CA GLY A 453 -34.65 8.43 -12.68
C GLY A 453 -34.42 9.00 -14.07
N THR A 454 -35.45 9.00 -14.92
CA THR A 454 -35.36 9.51 -16.29
C THR A 454 -36.50 10.48 -16.58
N LYS A 455 -36.31 11.40 -17.54
CA LYS A 455 -37.36 12.34 -17.94
C LYS A 455 -38.67 11.66 -18.39
N GLN A 456 -38.58 10.43 -18.91
CA GLN A 456 -39.74 9.68 -19.41
C GLN A 456 -40.74 9.37 -18.29
N SER A 457 -40.28 9.27 -17.04
CA SER A 457 -41.15 9.04 -15.88
C SER A 457 -42.13 10.18 -15.59
N TYR A 458 -41.85 11.39 -16.09
CA TYR A 458 -42.70 12.58 -15.87
C TYR A 458 -43.57 12.92 -17.09
N LEU A 459 -43.27 12.39 -18.27
CA LEU A 459 -44.03 12.70 -19.46
C LEU A 459 -45.40 11.99 -19.43
N PRO A 460 -46.51 12.70 -19.71
CA PRO A 460 -47.82 12.07 -19.73
C PRO A 460 -47.90 10.97 -20.80
N PRO A 461 -48.70 9.92 -20.58
CA PRO A 461 -49.03 8.96 -21.63
C PRO A 461 -49.76 9.70 -22.77
N LEU A 462 -49.55 9.25 -24.01
CA LEU A 462 -50.21 9.88 -25.13
C LEU A 462 -51.69 9.48 -25.12
N PRO A 463 -52.64 10.43 -25.23
CA PRO A 463 -54.04 10.10 -25.31
C PRO A 463 -54.34 9.34 -26.61
N PRO A 464 -55.41 8.52 -26.63
CA PRO A 464 -55.84 7.85 -27.85
C PRO A 464 -56.19 8.88 -28.92
N LEU A 465 -55.88 8.55 -30.18
CA LEU A 465 -56.24 9.40 -31.32
C LEU A 465 -57.76 9.42 -31.47
N THR A 466 -58.33 10.62 -31.46
CA THR A 466 -59.77 10.87 -31.57
C THR A 466 -59.99 12.05 -32.50
N ARG A 467 -61.16 12.11 -33.14
CA ARG A 467 -61.57 13.27 -33.95
C ARG A 467 -62.53 14.16 -33.18
N CYS A 468 -62.48 15.46 -33.42
CA CYS A 468 -63.34 16.45 -32.79
C CYS A 468 -64.84 16.15 -33.00
N ASN A 469 -65.63 16.39 -31.95
CA ASN A 469 -67.08 16.32 -32.03
C ASN A 469 -67.61 17.64 -32.53
N GLN A 470 -68.15 17.60 -33.73
CA GLN A 470 -68.98 18.69 -34.22
C GLN A 470 -70.33 18.56 -33.55
N ASP A 471 -70.52 19.32 -32.48
CA ASP A 471 -71.85 19.53 -31.91
C ASP A 471 -72.76 20.01 -33.05
N SER A 472 -73.91 19.36 -33.23
CA SER A 472 -74.89 19.81 -34.21
C SER A 472 -75.23 21.28 -33.94
N THR A 473 -75.49 22.06 -34.98
CA THR A 473 -75.88 23.48 -34.88
C THR A 473 -76.99 23.72 -33.84
N ILE A 474 -77.87 22.73 -33.65
CA ILE A 474 -78.92 22.69 -32.63
C ILE A 474 -78.36 22.55 -31.21
N ILE A 475 -77.43 21.62 -30.95
CA ILE A 475 -76.77 21.46 -29.64
C ILE A 475 -75.98 22.72 -29.28
N ARG A 476 -75.34 23.34 -30.27
CA ARG A 476 -74.58 24.59 -30.11
C ARG A 476 -75.48 25.79 -29.79
N LEU A 477 -76.69 25.84 -30.36
CA LEU A 477 -77.73 26.83 -30.02
C LEU A 477 -78.31 26.59 -28.62
N TRP A 478 -78.55 25.33 -28.24
CA TRP A 478 -79.07 24.95 -26.93
C TRP A 478 -78.06 25.20 -25.81
N LYS A 479 -76.76 24.92 -26.01
CA LYS A 479 -75.69 25.27 -25.06
C LYS A 479 -75.50 26.78 -24.90
N ARG A 480 -75.82 27.59 -25.93
CA ARG A 480 -75.74 29.06 -25.90
C ARG A 480 -77.00 29.71 -25.31
N ALA A 481 -78.15 29.02 -25.38
CA ALA A 481 -79.41 29.44 -24.77
C ALA A 481 -79.57 28.96 -23.30
N ALA A 482 -78.90 27.88 -22.90
CA ALA A 482 -78.99 27.30 -21.55
C ALA A 482 -78.06 27.95 -20.51
N THR A 483 -77.35 29.03 -20.85
CA THR A 483 -76.48 29.75 -19.91
C THR A 483 -76.81 31.24 -19.82
N PRO A 484 -77.68 31.62 -18.88
CA PRO A 484 -77.53 32.83 -18.11
C PRO A 484 -77.14 32.48 -16.67
N CYS A 485 -76.06 33.10 -16.18
CA CYS A 485 -75.66 33.16 -14.77
C CYS A 485 -75.39 31.83 -14.06
N ARG A 486 -74.12 31.40 -14.02
CA ARG A 486 -73.59 30.66 -12.87
C ARG A 486 -72.25 31.23 -12.45
N GLU A 487 -72.28 31.99 -11.36
CA GLU A 487 -71.12 32.21 -10.50
C GLU A 487 -70.63 30.88 -9.89
N ALA A 488 -69.39 30.95 -9.40
CA ALA A 488 -68.57 29.86 -8.92
C ALA A 488 -69.27 28.92 -7.93
N GLY A 489 -68.98 27.62 -8.08
CA GLY A 489 -69.23 26.64 -7.03
C GLY A 489 -70.13 25.51 -7.47
N THR A 490 -69.50 24.34 -7.67
CA THR A 490 -70.07 23.00 -7.62
C THR A 490 -71.15 22.62 -8.64
N ASN A 491 -70.86 21.59 -9.45
CA ASN A 491 -71.83 20.53 -9.63
C ASN A 491 -71.16 19.15 -9.80
N PRO A 492 -71.84 18.07 -9.38
CA PRO A 492 -71.25 16.77 -9.09
C PRO A 492 -71.49 15.77 -10.23
N ARG A 493 -70.46 14.98 -10.55
CA ARG A 493 -70.47 13.56 -10.99
C ARG A 493 -69.26 13.28 -11.90
N GLY A 494 -68.18 12.87 -11.26
CA GLY A 494 -67.05 12.18 -11.87
C GLY A 494 -66.35 11.41 -10.76
N ARG A 495 -66.38 10.08 -10.85
CA ARG A 495 -65.96 9.15 -9.79
C ARG A 495 -64.53 9.40 -9.31
N ALA A 496 -64.40 9.27 -7.99
CA ALA A 496 -63.19 9.33 -7.21
C ALA A 496 -62.01 8.52 -7.77
N HIS A 497 -60.83 9.15 -7.81
CA HIS A 497 -59.60 8.58 -7.28
C HIS A 497 -58.89 9.64 -6.44
N HIS A 498 -58.54 9.25 -5.21
CA HIS A 498 -58.05 10.10 -4.12
C HIS A 498 -56.68 10.75 -4.41
N GLY A 499 -56.55 12.01 -3.99
CA GLY A 499 -55.26 12.71 -3.88
C GLY A 499 -55.39 14.19 -3.53
N GLN A 500 -55.74 14.49 -2.27
CA GLN A 500 -55.54 15.74 -1.52
C GLN A 500 -55.78 17.08 -2.26
N SER A 501 -56.97 17.64 -2.06
CA SER A 501 -57.28 19.05 -2.34
C SER A 501 -56.86 19.88 -1.12
N GLU A 502 -55.80 20.68 -1.26
CA GLU A 502 -55.59 21.85 -0.41
C GLU A 502 -56.30 23.06 -1.02
N SER A 503 -56.96 23.81 -0.15
CA SER A 503 -57.82 24.95 -0.40
C SER A 503 -57.17 26.07 -1.22
N ILE A 504 -57.82 26.49 -2.31
CA ILE A 504 -57.58 27.79 -2.94
C ILE A 504 -58.64 28.76 -2.39
N SER A 505 -58.27 29.47 -1.34
CA SER A 505 -58.88 30.77 -1.00
C SER A 505 -57.83 31.86 -1.27
N GLY A 506 -58.31 32.99 -1.77
CA GLY A 506 -57.53 34.00 -2.51
C GLY A 506 -56.28 34.55 -1.81
N GLY A 507 -55.26 34.81 -2.64
CA GLY A 507 -54.09 35.59 -2.30
C GLY A 507 -53.29 35.93 -3.55
N ASN A 508 -53.21 37.22 -3.88
CA ASN A 508 -52.51 37.79 -5.05
C ASN A 508 -50.97 37.63 -5.04
N ASN A 509 -50.42 36.71 -4.25
CA ASN A 509 -48.99 36.37 -4.25
C ASN A 509 -48.81 34.97 -4.83
N PRO A 510 -48.43 34.84 -6.12
CA PRO A 510 -48.18 33.52 -6.69
C PRO A 510 -46.90 32.96 -6.02
N ARG A 511 -46.96 31.74 -5.52
CA ARG A 511 -45.80 31.03 -4.95
C ARG A 511 -45.16 30.15 -6.04
N PRO A 512 -43.82 29.96 -6.04
CA PRO A 512 -43.17 29.00 -6.91
C PRO A 512 -43.80 27.60 -6.72
N SER A 513 -44.04 26.89 -7.81
CA SER A 513 -44.58 25.52 -7.77
C SER A 513 -43.51 24.47 -7.47
N THR A 514 -42.23 24.85 -7.44
CA THR A 514 -41.09 23.96 -7.21
C THR A 514 -41.21 23.19 -5.89
N SER A 515 -41.35 21.86 -6.00
CA SER A 515 -41.43 20.96 -4.84
C SER A 515 -40.07 20.73 -4.19
N ARG A 516 -40.07 20.21 -2.95
CA ARG A 516 -38.85 19.76 -2.26
C ARG A 516 -38.09 18.70 -3.07
N GLY A 517 -38.81 17.86 -3.82
CA GLY A 517 -38.19 16.85 -4.68
C GLY A 517 -37.34 17.48 -5.80
N THR A 518 -37.84 18.54 -6.42
CA THR A 518 -37.11 19.28 -7.46
C THR A 518 -35.95 20.08 -6.87
N GLN A 519 -36.12 20.68 -5.69
CA GLN A 519 -35.03 21.37 -4.98
C GLN A 519 -33.87 20.40 -4.66
N ARG A 520 -34.16 19.16 -4.24
CA ARG A 520 -33.13 18.14 -4.01
C ARG A 520 -32.31 17.83 -5.27
N LEU A 521 -32.93 17.85 -6.46
CA LEU A 521 -32.20 17.69 -7.73
C LEU A 521 -31.29 18.88 -8.02
N TYR A 522 -31.68 20.10 -7.64
CA TYR A 522 -30.80 21.27 -7.72
C TYR A 522 -29.58 21.15 -6.80
N ILE A 523 -29.75 20.59 -5.60
CA ILE A 523 -28.61 20.32 -4.70
C ILE A 523 -27.68 19.26 -5.29
N ARG A 524 -28.23 18.19 -5.90
CA ARG A 524 -27.41 17.21 -6.63
C ARG A 524 -26.61 17.87 -7.76
N LEU A 525 -27.24 18.76 -8.53
CA LEU A 525 -26.58 19.50 -9.60
C LEU A 525 -25.45 20.39 -9.08
N ASN A 526 -25.68 21.16 -8.02
CA ASN A 526 -24.64 21.94 -7.34
C ASN A 526 -23.51 21.05 -6.83
N THR A 527 -23.84 19.88 -6.28
CA THR A 527 -22.87 18.91 -5.79
C THR A 527 -21.97 18.39 -6.92
N LEU A 528 -22.51 18.13 -8.12
CA LEU A 528 -21.70 17.74 -9.28
C LEU A 528 -20.70 18.83 -9.69
N HIS A 529 -21.10 20.11 -9.65
CA HIS A 529 -20.19 21.22 -9.91
C HIS A 529 -19.14 21.40 -8.80
N TYR A 530 -19.51 21.15 -7.54
CA TYR A 530 -18.57 21.10 -6.42
C TYR A 530 -17.53 19.99 -6.61
N LEU A 531 -17.94 18.78 -7.01
CA LEU A 531 -17.01 17.70 -7.30
C LEU A 531 -16.07 18.05 -8.45
N LEU A 532 -16.57 18.64 -9.53
CA LEU A 532 -15.71 19.05 -10.66
C LEU A 532 -14.59 20.01 -10.24
N SER A 533 -14.86 20.99 -9.37
CA SER A 533 -13.82 21.91 -8.90
C SER A 533 -12.80 21.21 -7.99
N HIS A 534 -13.24 20.27 -7.14
CA HIS A 534 -12.36 19.53 -6.23
C HIS A 534 -11.54 18.46 -6.95
N ILE A 535 -12.10 17.79 -7.97
CA ILE A 535 -11.36 16.90 -8.86
C ILE A 535 -10.23 17.67 -9.54
N GLN A 536 -10.49 18.89 -10.04
CA GLN A 536 -9.45 19.74 -10.62
C GLN A 536 -8.36 20.14 -9.60
N ALA A 537 -8.74 20.38 -8.34
CA ALA A 537 -7.78 20.70 -7.28
C ALA A 537 -6.91 19.48 -6.92
N LEU A 538 -7.49 18.29 -6.84
CA LEU A 538 -6.75 17.04 -6.60
C LEU A 538 -5.76 16.73 -7.73
N ASP A 539 -6.20 16.89 -8.97
CA ASP A 539 -5.37 16.68 -10.16
C ASP A 539 -4.17 17.63 -10.21
N LYS A 540 -4.38 18.91 -9.82
CA LYS A 540 -3.29 19.88 -9.65
C LYS A 540 -2.34 19.49 -8.53
N SER A 541 -2.87 19.04 -7.38
CA SER A 541 -2.07 18.59 -6.23
C SER A 541 -1.14 17.44 -6.64
N LEU A 542 -1.69 16.40 -7.29
CA LEU A 542 -0.93 15.25 -7.76
C LEU A 542 0.13 15.65 -8.80
N SER A 543 -0.20 16.55 -9.73
CA SER A 543 0.77 17.02 -10.72
C SER A 543 1.89 17.87 -10.13
N PHE A 544 1.57 18.75 -9.19
CA PHE A 544 2.56 19.61 -8.52
C PHE A 544 3.59 18.77 -7.77
N PHE A 545 3.12 17.79 -6.99
CA PHE A 545 4.02 16.96 -6.17
C PHE A 545 4.79 15.91 -6.99
N SER A 546 4.24 15.41 -8.11
CA SER A 546 4.98 14.48 -8.99
C SER A 546 6.10 15.12 -9.80
N HIS A 547 6.20 16.44 -9.90
CA HIS A 547 7.26 17.13 -10.64
C HIS A 547 8.32 17.78 -9.72
N GLY A 548 8.24 17.53 -8.41
CA GLY A 548 9.12 18.11 -7.40
C GLY A 548 10.46 17.39 -7.19
N GLY A 549 10.72 16.28 -7.87
CA GLY A 549 12.02 15.58 -7.84
C GLY A 549 12.94 16.06 -8.97
N CYS A 550 13.98 16.83 -8.63
CA CYS A 550 15.15 17.15 -9.46
C CYS A 550 14.92 17.33 -10.97
N ALA A 551 14.45 18.51 -11.39
CA ALA A 551 14.68 18.99 -12.75
C ALA A 551 15.60 20.21 -12.71
N SER A 552 16.79 20.08 -13.30
CA SER A 552 17.75 21.17 -13.50
C SER A 552 17.09 22.42 -14.11
N PRO A 553 17.52 23.64 -13.73
CA PRO A 553 16.89 24.90 -14.16
C PRO A 553 17.30 25.31 -15.58
N ALA A 554 17.08 24.43 -16.57
CA ALA A 554 17.48 24.69 -17.95
C ALA A 554 16.47 24.16 -18.99
N SER A 555 15.19 24.53 -18.88
CA SER A 555 14.33 24.80 -20.05
C SER A 555 12.98 25.39 -19.62
N VAL A 556 12.96 26.66 -19.22
CA VAL A 556 11.71 27.42 -19.04
C VAL A 556 11.34 28.07 -20.37
N SER A 557 10.93 27.24 -21.34
CA SER A 557 10.33 27.75 -22.59
C SER A 557 9.29 26.75 -23.11
N ASN A 558 8.02 27.15 -23.03
CA ASN A 558 6.88 26.57 -23.75
C ASN A 558 6.55 25.07 -23.55
N ARG A 559 6.14 24.69 -22.34
CA ARG A 559 5.11 23.65 -22.19
C ARG A 559 3.93 24.25 -21.45
N GLN A 560 2.87 24.60 -22.18
CA GLN A 560 1.53 24.63 -21.59
C GLN A 560 1.35 23.29 -20.86
N LEU A 561 1.22 23.31 -19.53
CA LEU A 561 0.92 22.12 -18.74
C LEU A 561 -0.39 21.55 -19.29
N ALA A 562 -0.29 20.49 -20.11
CA ALA A 562 -1.43 19.65 -20.39
C ALA A 562 -1.94 19.14 -19.03
N PRO A 563 -3.24 19.32 -18.69
CA PRO A 563 -3.78 18.76 -17.47
C PRO A 563 -3.51 17.26 -17.48
N SER A 564 -2.89 16.73 -16.44
CA SER A 564 -2.75 15.29 -16.29
C SER A 564 -4.14 14.66 -16.33
N GLY A 565 -4.40 13.78 -17.29
CA GLY A 565 -5.73 13.19 -17.50
C GLY A 565 -6.19 12.20 -16.42
N ARG A 566 -5.63 12.25 -15.20
CA ARG A 566 -5.77 11.18 -14.19
C ARG A 566 -7.22 10.96 -13.75
N PHE A 567 -8.01 12.04 -13.70
CA PHE A 567 -9.43 11.99 -13.35
C PHE A 567 -10.36 12.21 -14.55
N ASP A 568 -9.90 11.99 -15.79
CA ASP A 568 -10.71 12.25 -16.99
C ASP A 568 -12.01 11.47 -17.01
N ARG A 569 -11.99 10.20 -16.58
CA ARG A 569 -13.19 9.37 -16.46
C ARG A 569 -14.22 9.95 -15.48
N ALA A 570 -13.77 10.37 -14.30
CA ALA A 570 -14.64 11.01 -13.31
C ALA A 570 -15.16 12.37 -13.82
N ARG A 571 -14.33 13.15 -14.50
CA ARG A 571 -14.73 14.45 -15.09
C ARG A 571 -15.78 14.29 -16.18
N ALA A 572 -15.59 13.34 -17.09
CA ALA A 572 -16.54 13.02 -18.15
C ALA A 572 -17.87 12.49 -17.56
N ALA A 573 -17.80 11.60 -16.56
CA ALA A 573 -18.97 11.12 -15.85
C ALA A 573 -19.75 12.26 -15.16
N ALA A 574 -19.05 13.19 -14.50
CA ALA A 574 -19.68 14.35 -13.88
C ALA A 574 -20.36 15.27 -14.91
N GLN A 575 -19.71 15.53 -16.06
CA GLN A 575 -20.30 16.32 -17.13
C GLN A 575 -21.57 15.68 -17.71
N SER A 576 -21.56 14.36 -17.93
CA SER A 576 -22.75 13.61 -18.36
C SER A 576 -23.86 13.67 -17.30
N ALA A 577 -23.51 13.46 -16.03
CA ALA A 577 -24.45 13.53 -14.91
C ALA A 577 -25.09 14.92 -14.75
N ILE A 578 -24.34 16.00 -14.99
CA ILE A 578 -24.85 17.38 -14.93
C ILE A 578 -26.00 17.57 -15.90
N VAL A 579 -25.83 17.16 -17.16
CA VAL A 579 -26.87 17.27 -18.18
C VAL A 579 -28.07 16.39 -17.82
N HIS A 580 -27.83 15.16 -17.37
CA HIS A 580 -28.88 14.22 -17.01
C HIS A 580 -29.73 14.71 -15.82
N VAL A 581 -29.10 15.13 -14.71
CA VAL A 581 -29.80 15.62 -13.51
C VAL A 581 -30.56 16.91 -13.83
N ALA A 582 -29.99 17.82 -14.63
CA ALA A 582 -30.68 19.02 -15.08
C ALA A 582 -31.92 18.70 -15.93
N GLU A 583 -31.84 17.72 -16.83
CA GLU A 583 -32.97 17.25 -17.64
C GLU A 583 -34.08 16.66 -16.76
N VAL A 584 -33.74 15.76 -15.85
CA VAL A 584 -34.72 15.16 -14.92
C VAL A 584 -35.39 16.22 -14.06
N ALA A 585 -34.62 17.18 -13.53
CA ALA A 585 -35.15 18.29 -12.74
C ALA A 585 -36.10 19.19 -13.54
N ALA A 586 -35.75 19.49 -14.79
CA ALA A 586 -36.58 20.31 -15.68
C ALA A 586 -37.92 19.65 -16.01
N TYR A 587 -37.91 18.36 -16.36
CA TYR A 587 -39.14 17.64 -16.71
C TYR A 587 -40.03 17.42 -15.49
N ARG A 588 -39.44 17.14 -14.32
CA ARG A 588 -40.18 17.13 -13.06
C ARG A 588 -40.82 18.50 -12.77
N LEU A 589 -40.07 19.58 -12.96
CA LEU A 589 -40.58 20.94 -12.72
C LEU A 589 -41.77 21.27 -13.62
N VAL A 590 -41.69 20.96 -14.92
CA VAL A 590 -42.71 21.33 -15.91
C VAL A 590 -43.93 20.41 -15.84
N PHE A 591 -43.72 19.09 -15.83
CA PHE A 591 -44.80 18.12 -15.98
C PHE A 591 -45.39 17.61 -14.66
N LEU A 592 -44.68 17.72 -13.54
CA LEU A 592 -45.19 17.33 -12.22
C LEU A 592 -45.52 18.54 -11.37
N ASP A 593 -44.50 19.34 -11.01
CA ASP A 593 -44.67 20.47 -10.09
C ASP A 593 -45.55 21.57 -10.70
N SER A 594 -45.38 21.87 -11.99
CA SER A 594 -46.13 22.90 -12.71
C SER A 594 -47.22 22.33 -13.61
N HIS A 595 -47.61 21.07 -13.39
CA HIS A 595 -48.58 20.33 -14.20
C HIS A 595 -49.82 21.18 -14.47
N HIS A 596 -50.46 21.71 -13.43
CA HIS A 596 -51.69 22.48 -13.54
C HIS A 596 -51.56 23.67 -14.51
N SER A 597 -50.45 24.39 -14.49
CA SER A 597 -50.27 25.59 -15.33
C SER A 597 -49.79 25.25 -16.75
N PHE A 598 -48.89 24.28 -16.89
CA PHE A 598 -48.23 23.96 -18.18
C PHE A 598 -48.95 22.91 -19.02
N TYR A 599 -49.60 21.93 -18.39
CA TYR A 599 -50.24 20.81 -19.08
C TYR A 599 -51.72 20.62 -18.71
N GLY A 600 -52.13 20.91 -17.48
CA GLY A 600 -53.51 20.70 -17.01
C GLY A 600 -54.47 21.81 -17.38
N GLY A 601 -54.00 23.07 -17.49
CA GLY A 601 -54.86 24.24 -17.66
C GLY A 601 -54.75 24.92 -19.03
N LEU A 602 -53.61 24.83 -19.71
CA LEU A 602 -53.40 25.54 -20.98
C LEU A 602 -54.39 25.07 -22.06
N TYR A 603 -55.14 26.00 -22.65
CA TYR A 603 -56.16 25.81 -23.70
C TYR A 603 -57.34 24.87 -23.38
N VAL A 604 -57.53 24.51 -22.10
CA VAL A 604 -58.69 23.70 -21.70
C VAL A 604 -59.97 24.50 -21.89
N GLY A 605 -60.95 23.93 -22.61
CA GLY A 605 -62.23 24.58 -22.89
C GLY A 605 -62.19 25.65 -24.00
N GLY A 606 -61.00 25.96 -24.55
CA GLY A 606 -60.82 26.91 -25.64
C GLY A 606 -59.56 27.77 -25.49
N VAL A 607 -59.01 28.25 -26.62
CA VAL A 607 -57.77 29.04 -26.62
C VAL A 607 -57.97 30.42 -25.98
N ALA A 608 -59.08 31.09 -26.28
CA ALA A 608 -59.39 32.42 -25.75
C ALA A 608 -59.53 32.45 -24.22
N ASP A 609 -60.10 31.40 -23.64
CA ASP A 609 -60.43 31.33 -22.22
C ASP A 609 -59.24 30.89 -21.34
N ALA A 610 -58.35 30.07 -21.88
CA ALA A 610 -57.27 29.42 -21.13
C ALA A 610 -55.88 29.66 -21.74
N ARG A 611 -55.52 30.94 -21.93
CA ARG A 611 -54.23 31.40 -22.50
C ARG A 611 -53.00 31.05 -21.65
N ILE A 612 -51.80 31.18 -22.21
CA ILE A 612 -50.52 30.80 -21.57
C ILE A 612 -50.09 31.63 -20.35
N ARG A 613 -50.72 32.78 -20.10
CA ARG A 613 -50.30 33.75 -19.06
C ARG A 613 -50.07 33.13 -17.66
N PRO A 614 -50.92 32.20 -17.14
CA PRO A 614 -50.66 31.53 -15.86
C PRO A 614 -49.38 30.68 -15.87
N ALA A 615 -49.11 29.95 -16.96
CA ALA A 615 -47.88 29.17 -17.13
C ALA A 615 -46.63 30.07 -17.13
N LEU A 616 -46.68 31.20 -17.84
CA LEU A 616 -45.57 32.15 -17.86
C LEU A 616 -45.29 32.78 -16.50
N ARG A 617 -46.34 33.05 -15.70
CA ARG A 617 -46.17 33.54 -14.31
C ARG A 617 -45.49 32.49 -13.43
N ALA A 618 -45.96 31.24 -13.48
CA ALA A 618 -45.34 30.14 -12.73
C ALA A 618 -43.87 29.92 -13.16
N LEU A 619 -43.61 29.91 -14.46
CA LEU A 619 -42.25 29.77 -15.01
C LEU A 619 -41.30 30.84 -14.50
N LYS A 620 -41.71 32.11 -14.57
CA LYS A 620 -40.89 33.24 -14.11
C LYS A 620 -40.49 33.13 -12.64
N GLN A 621 -41.39 32.62 -11.79
CA GLN A 621 -41.13 32.41 -10.37
C GLN A 621 -40.21 31.22 -10.12
N ASN A 622 -40.45 30.11 -10.84
CA ASN A 622 -39.62 28.92 -10.74
C ASN A 622 -38.19 29.19 -11.22
N LEU A 623 -38.01 29.97 -12.30
CA LEU A 623 -36.69 30.40 -12.76
C LEU A 623 -35.97 31.28 -11.72
N SER A 624 -36.69 32.23 -11.08
CA SER A 624 -36.11 33.02 -9.99
C SER A 624 -35.68 32.17 -8.79
N LEU A 625 -36.49 31.17 -8.40
CA LEU A 625 -36.13 30.24 -7.33
C LEU A 625 -34.95 29.34 -7.73
N LEU A 626 -34.95 28.79 -8.95
CA LEU A 626 -33.85 27.99 -9.50
C LEU A 626 -32.52 28.73 -9.44
N VAL A 627 -32.49 29.98 -9.92
CA VAL A 627 -31.27 30.83 -9.89
C VAL A 627 -30.83 31.12 -8.46
N SER A 628 -31.77 31.25 -7.50
CA SER A 628 -31.42 31.48 -6.10
C SER A 628 -30.85 30.26 -5.35
N ILE A 629 -31.09 29.05 -5.85
CA ILE A 629 -30.61 27.80 -5.25
C ILE A 629 -29.33 27.30 -5.94
N LEU A 630 -29.27 27.43 -7.26
CA LEU A 630 -28.15 26.92 -8.05
C LEU A 630 -26.94 27.85 -8.02
N VAL A 631 -25.75 27.25 -7.97
CA VAL A 631 -24.49 27.97 -8.19
C VAL A 631 -24.39 28.47 -9.63
N ASP A 632 -23.70 29.59 -9.85
CA ASP A 632 -23.64 30.28 -11.15
C ASP A 632 -23.27 29.36 -12.32
N ARG A 633 -22.35 28.41 -12.11
CA ARG A 633 -21.93 27.45 -13.14
C ARG A 633 -23.01 26.42 -13.52
N ALA A 634 -23.97 26.17 -12.64
CA ALA A 634 -25.06 25.21 -12.85
C ALA A 634 -26.28 25.85 -13.53
N GLN A 635 -26.47 27.17 -13.37
CA GLN A 635 -27.65 27.89 -13.83
C GLN A 635 -27.87 27.78 -15.35
N PRO A 636 -26.88 27.98 -16.24
CA PRO A 636 -27.09 27.91 -17.69
C PRO A 636 -27.64 26.56 -18.17
N VAL A 637 -27.07 25.46 -17.65
CA VAL A 637 -27.49 24.11 -18.04
C VAL A 637 -28.92 23.83 -17.54
N ALA A 638 -29.22 24.18 -16.29
CA ALA A 638 -30.54 23.98 -15.73
C ALA A 638 -31.63 24.80 -16.44
N VAL A 639 -31.37 26.08 -16.71
CA VAL A 639 -32.33 26.96 -17.42
C VAL A 639 -32.56 26.46 -18.85
N ARG A 640 -31.51 26.02 -19.55
CA ARG A 640 -31.64 25.43 -20.89
C ARG A 640 -32.53 24.18 -20.89
N GLU A 641 -32.39 23.29 -19.92
CA GLU A 641 -33.24 22.10 -19.85
C GLU A 641 -34.69 22.43 -19.44
N VAL A 642 -34.91 23.44 -18.58
CA VAL A 642 -36.26 23.97 -18.28
C VAL A 642 -36.91 24.56 -19.53
N MET A 643 -36.15 25.27 -20.36
CA MET A 643 -36.62 25.80 -21.64
C MET A 643 -37.09 24.68 -22.56
N LYS A 644 -36.24 23.66 -22.80
CA LYS A 644 -36.58 22.51 -23.62
C LYS A 644 -37.82 21.78 -23.10
N ALA A 645 -37.90 21.54 -21.79
CA ALA A 645 -39.07 20.91 -21.17
C ALA A 645 -40.34 21.76 -21.34
N SER A 646 -40.22 23.10 -21.27
CA SER A 646 -41.35 24.02 -21.46
C SER A 646 -41.86 24.03 -22.91
N PHE A 647 -40.95 24.03 -23.89
CA PHE A 647 -41.31 23.93 -25.31
C PHE A 647 -41.95 22.58 -25.64
N GLN A 648 -41.42 21.49 -25.08
CA GLN A 648 -42.04 20.18 -25.23
C GLN A 648 -43.39 20.11 -24.53
N GLY A 649 -43.55 20.71 -23.36
CA GLY A 649 -44.84 20.83 -22.67
C GLY A 649 -45.88 21.54 -23.54
N PHE A 650 -45.49 22.65 -24.16
CA PHE A 650 -46.33 23.39 -25.10
C PHE A 650 -46.74 22.53 -26.30
N LEU A 651 -45.78 21.84 -26.94
CA LEU A 651 -46.05 20.92 -28.05
C LEU A 651 -46.98 19.77 -27.66
N ILE A 652 -46.79 19.19 -26.47
CA ILE A 652 -47.64 18.12 -25.96
C ILE A 652 -49.07 18.63 -25.72
N VAL A 653 -49.26 19.87 -25.27
CA VAL A 653 -50.60 20.46 -25.16
C VAL A 653 -51.30 20.58 -26.52
N LEU A 654 -50.56 21.00 -27.55
CA LEU A 654 -51.11 21.16 -28.91
C LEU A 654 -51.42 19.82 -29.59
N LEU A 655 -50.57 18.81 -29.41
CA LEU A 655 -50.61 17.56 -30.20
C LEU A 655 -51.14 16.33 -29.43
N ALA A 656 -51.15 16.41 -28.10
CA ALA A 656 -51.42 15.30 -27.20
C ALA A 656 -52.13 15.77 -25.91
N GLY A 657 -52.89 16.86 -26.00
CA GLY A 657 -53.57 17.49 -24.87
C GLY A 657 -54.91 16.84 -24.48
N GLY A 658 -55.29 15.71 -25.08
CA GLY A 658 -56.53 15.01 -24.74
C GLY A 658 -57.80 15.64 -25.36
N SER A 659 -58.96 15.19 -24.91
CA SER A 659 -60.27 15.56 -25.50
C SER A 659 -60.68 17.00 -25.23
N ASP A 660 -60.17 17.60 -24.15
CA ASP A 660 -60.63 18.89 -23.61
C ASP A 660 -60.12 20.11 -24.39
N ARG A 661 -59.41 19.87 -25.49
CA ARG A 661 -58.71 20.89 -26.30
C ARG A 661 -58.96 20.68 -27.77
N SER A 662 -59.55 21.67 -28.42
CA SER A 662 -59.72 21.74 -29.86
C SER A 662 -59.28 23.12 -30.37
N PHE A 663 -58.85 23.18 -31.63
CA PHE A 663 -58.29 24.39 -32.23
C PHE A 663 -58.95 24.67 -33.58
N THR A 664 -59.31 25.92 -33.84
CA THR A 664 -59.73 26.40 -35.15
C THR A 664 -58.63 27.22 -35.82
N VAL A 665 -58.82 27.63 -37.08
CA VAL A 665 -57.81 28.43 -37.80
C VAL A 665 -57.68 29.82 -37.17
N GLU A 666 -58.78 30.35 -36.64
CA GLU A 666 -58.83 31.65 -35.96
C GLU A 666 -58.00 31.67 -34.66
N ASP A 667 -57.82 30.52 -34.01
CA ASP A 667 -57.02 30.40 -32.80
C ASP A 667 -55.51 30.57 -33.06
N HIS A 668 -55.04 30.41 -34.31
CA HIS A 668 -53.62 30.40 -34.65
C HIS A 668 -52.88 31.64 -34.15
N ALA A 669 -53.42 32.84 -34.37
CA ALA A 669 -52.78 34.09 -33.97
C ALA A 669 -52.55 34.17 -32.46
N MET A 670 -53.50 33.67 -31.66
CA MET A 670 -53.39 33.62 -30.20
C MET A 670 -52.35 32.60 -29.74
N VAL A 671 -52.32 31.42 -30.37
CA VAL A 671 -51.33 30.37 -30.07
C VAL A 671 -49.91 30.82 -30.43
N GLU A 672 -49.76 31.50 -31.55
CA GLU A 672 -48.48 32.06 -32.00
C GLU A 672 -47.98 33.16 -31.05
N GLU A 673 -48.85 34.09 -30.64
CA GLU A 673 -48.53 35.10 -29.63
C GLU A 673 -48.10 34.48 -28.30
N ASP A 674 -48.81 33.44 -27.86
CA ASP A 674 -48.53 32.73 -26.62
C ASP A 674 -47.17 32.03 -26.67
N PHE A 675 -46.85 31.37 -27.79
CA PHE A 675 -45.54 30.74 -27.97
C PHE A 675 -44.41 31.77 -28.04
N ARG A 676 -44.61 32.89 -28.74
CA ARG A 676 -43.66 34.01 -28.79
C ARG A 676 -43.39 34.57 -27.39
N SER A 677 -44.42 34.65 -26.55
CA SER A 677 -44.31 35.07 -25.15
C SER A 677 -43.55 34.06 -24.29
N LEU A 678 -43.69 32.76 -24.55
CA LEU A 678 -42.90 31.70 -23.91
C LEU A 678 -41.42 31.79 -24.27
N LYS A 679 -41.08 31.95 -25.55
CA LYS A 679 -39.69 32.18 -26.00
C LYS A 679 -39.07 33.39 -25.30
N ARG A 680 -39.77 34.53 -25.33
CA ARG A 680 -39.31 35.79 -24.71
C ARG A 680 -39.05 35.66 -23.21
N ALA A 681 -39.75 34.77 -22.50
CA ALA A 681 -39.53 34.55 -21.08
C ALA A 681 -38.11 34.04 -20.77
N PHE A 682 -37.52 33.24 -21.68
CA PHE A 682 -36.14 32.77 -21.54
C PHE A 682 -35.11 33.80 -22.01
N CYS A 683 -35.44 34.67 -22.97
CA CYS A 683 -34.54 35.77 -23.37
C CYS A 683 -34.45 36.88 -22.30
N THR A 684 -35.56 37.22 -21.65
CA THR A 684 -35.65 38.37 -20.71
C THR A 684 -35.33 38.04 -19.26
N ARG A 685 -35.63 36.82 -18.78
CA ARG A 685 -35.31 36.40 -17.39
C ARG A 685 -34.17 35.40 -17.31
N GLY A 686 -33.74 34.85 -18.44
CA GLY A 686 -32.50 34.08 -18.57
C GLY A 686 -31.39 34.92 -19.18
N GLU A 687 -31.44 36.25 -19.05
CA GLU A 687 -30.49 37.19 -19.66
C GLU A 687 -29.05 36.80 -19.26
N GLY A 688 -28.24 36.41 -20.26
CA GLY A 688 -26.88 35.90 -20.07
C GLY A 688 -26.75 34.39 -19.75
N LEU A 689 -27.84 33.70 -19.37
CA LEU A 689 -27.83 32.26 -19.04
C LEU A 689 -28.09 31.35 -20.25
N VAL A 690 -28.95 31.77 -21.18
CA VAL A 690 -29.19 31.07 -22.46
C VAL A 690 -29.14 32.11 -23.58
N SER A 691 -28.31 31.88 -24.60
CA SER A 691 -28.21 32.80 -25.73
C SER A 691 -29.46 32.74 -26.60
N GLU A 692 -29.83 33.87 -27.19
CA GLU A 692 -30.99 33.96 -28.09
C GLU A 692 -30.89 32.95 -29.24
N GLN A 693 -29.69 32.73 -29.80
CA GLN A 693 -29.45 31.71 -30.82
C GLN A 693 -29.83 30.29 -30.38
N VAL A 694 -29.57 29.93 -29.11
CA VAL A 694 -29.97 28.62 -28.56
C VAL A 694 -31.48 28.54 -28.36
N VAL A 695 -32.11 29.63 -27.89
CA VAL A 695 -33.57 29.71 -27.76
C VAL A 695 -34.25 29.52 -29.12
N GLU A 696 -33.80 30.25 -30.14
CA GLU A 696 -34.29 30.13 -31.52
C GLU A 696 -34.10 28.71 -32.07
N ALA A 697 -32.93 28.11 -31.86
CA ALA A 697 -32.63 26.77 -32.36
C ALA A 697 -33.54 25.69 -31.76
N GLU A 698 -33.79 25.74 -30.45
CA GLU A 698 -34.66 24.78 -29.75
C GLU A 698 -36.16 25.07 -29.99
N ALA A 699 -36.52 26.31 -30.33
CA ALA A 699 -37.90 26.70 -30.61
C ALA A 699 -38.40 26.24 -31.99
N ARG A 700 -37.52 26.02 -32.98
CA ARG A 700 -37.91 25.74 -34.39
C ARG A 700 -38.95 24.63 -34.54
N ALA A 701 -38.83 23.56 -33.77
CA ALA A 701 -39.78 22.46 -33.83
C ALA A 701 -41.20 22.89 -33.43
N ALA A 702 -41.31 23.69 -32.36
CA ALA A 702 -42.58 24.25 -31.91
C ALA A 702 -43.12 25.30 -32.87
N GLU A 703 -42.28 26.14 -33.46
CA GLU A 703 -42.69 27.10 -34.50
C GLU A 703 -43.24 26.39 -35.74
N GLY A 704 -42.58 25.32 -36.18
CA GLY A 704 -43.04 24.51 -37.30
C GLY A 704 -44.44 23.92 -37.06
N VAL A 705 -44.72 23.46 -35.84
CA VAL A 705 -46.05 22.95 -35.43
C VAL A 705 -47.08 24.07 -35.32
N VAL A 706 -46.72 25.21 -34.72
CA VAL A 706 -47.60 26.39 -34.66
C VAL A 706 -47.97 26.88 -36.06
N ALA A 707 -47.03 26.81 -37.01
CA ALA A 707 -47.28 27.14 -38.41
C ALA A 707 -48.21 26.15 -39.13
N LEU A 708 -48.29 24.87 -38.70
CA LEU A 708 -49.33 23.95 -39.20
C LEU A 708 -50.72 24.38 -38.75
N MET A 709 -50.83 25.02 -37.57
CA MET A 709 -52.13 25.50 -37.07
C MET A 709 -52.70 26.66 -37.88
N ALA A 710 -51.91 27.33 -38.72
CA ALA A 710 -52.38 28.36 -39.65
C ALA A 710 -53.08 27.79 -40.89
N LEU A 711 -52.80 26.52 -41.23
CA LEU A 711 -53.31 25.88 -42.44
C LEU A 711 -54.77 25.46 -42.28
N THR A 712 -55.51 25.51 -43.40
CA THR A 712 -56.87 24.97 -43.48
C THR A 712 -56.85 23.45 -43.38
N ALA A 713 -58.00 22.83 -43.11
CA ALA A 713 -58.09 21.38 -42.99
C ALA A 713 -57.74 20.66 -44.30
N GLU A 714 -58.08 21.23 -45.46
CA GLU A 714 -57.72 20.72 -46.79
C GLU A 714 -56.20 20.71 -46.99
N GLN A 715 -55.54 21.83 -46.66
CA GLN A 715 -54.10 21.95 -46.76
C GLN A 715 -53.37 20.99 -45.81
N LEU A 716 -53.89 20.81 -44.58
CA LEU A 716 -53.34 19.84 -43.64
C LEU A 716 -53.47 18.39 -44.13
N VAL A 717 -54.55 18.07 -44.85
CA VAL A 717 -54.74 16.74 -45.46
C VAL A 717 -53.75 16.52 -46.62
N GLU A 718 -53.51 17.54 -47.43
CA GLU A 718 -52.51 17.50 -48.51
C GLU A 718 -51.09 17.34 -47.96
N GLU A 719 -50.70 18.18 -47.00
CA GLU A 719 -49.40 18.11 -46.30
C GLU A 719 -49.21 16.75 -45.61
N PHE A 720 -50.26 16.21 -44.99
CA PHE A 720 -50.22 14.86 -44.42
C PHE A 720 -49.97 13.80 -45.51
N GLY A 721 -50.61 13.93 -46.67
CA GLY A 721 -50.43 13.01 -47.80
C GLY A 721 -49.00 13.01 -48.33
N ILE A 722 -48.42 14.20 -48.52
CA ILE A 722 -47.01 14.38 -48.94
C ILE A 722 -46.06 13.74 -47.92
N ALA A 723 -46.19 14.12 -46.65
CA ALA A 723 -45.33 13.62 -45.59
C ALA A 723 -45.45 12.08 -45.39
N ALA A 724 -46.67 11.54 -45.49
CA ALA A 724 -46.90 10.10 -45.38
C ALA A 724 -46.32 9.33 -46.57
N TYR A 725 -46.35 9.89 -47.78
CA TYR A 725 -45.76 9.28 -48.96
C TYR A 725 -44.22 9.27 -48.88
N GLU A 726 -43.62 10.38 -48.45
CA GLU A 726 -42.16 10.49 -48.26
C GLU A 726 -41.62 9.54 -47.18
N CYS A 727 -42.41 9.21 -46.15
CA CYS A 727 -42.01 8.29 -45.08
C CYS A 727 -42.21 6.81 -45.41
N THR A 728 -42.96 6.48 -46.46
CA THR A 728 -43.31 5.11 -46.81
C THR A 728 -42.71 4.77 -48.17
N GLU A 729 -41.43 4.36 -48.20
CA GLU A 729 -40.83 3.83 -49.42
C GLU A 729 -41.67 2.65 -49.92
N ALA A 730 -42.35 2.84 -51.06
CA ALA A 730 -43.20 1.90 -51.78
C ALA A 730 -44.60 1.58 -51.18
N VAL A 731 -45.63 2.33 -51.60
CA VAL A 731 -47.03 1.84 -51.58
C VAL A 731 -47.75 2.19 -52.89
N SER A 732 -48.35 1.17 -53.52
CA SER A 732 -49.19 1.28 -54.72
C SER A 732 -50.52 1.99 -54.41
N GLU A 733 -51.06 2.74 -55.38
CA GLU A 733 -52.22 3.68 -55.32
C GLU A 733 -53.55 3.14 -54.73
N ARG A 734 -53.63 1.89 -54.26
CA ARG A 734 -54.87 1.25 -53.79
C ARG A 734 -54.88 0.74 -52.33
N GLN A 735 -53.82 0.97 -51.54
CA GLN A 735 -53.80 0.56 -50.13
C GLN A 735 -54.12 1.71 -49.17
N ARG A 736 -54.89 1.44 -48.10
CA ARG A 736 -55.19 2.43 -47.05
C ARG A 736 -53.89 2.93 -46.44
N LEU A 737 -53.73 4.26 -46.31
CA LEU A 737 -52.59 4.86 -45.62
C LEU A 737 -52.46 4.27 -44.20
N PRO A 738 -51.31 3.69 -43.83
CA PRO A 738 -51.12 3.16 -42.48
C PRO A 738 -51.09 4.29 -41.45
N LEU A 739 -51.47 3.97 -40.20
CA LEU A 739 -51.29 4.89 -39.08
C LEU A 739 -49.79 5.17 -38.89
N PRO A 740 -49.33 6.43 -38.91
CA PRO A 740 -47.92 6.76 -38.70
C PRO A 740 -47.41 6.29 -37.34
N PRO A 741 -46.15 5.83 -37.24
CA PRO A 741 -45.56 5.44 -35.96
C PRO A 741 -45.47 6.64 -35.01
N THR A 742 -45.54 6.38 -33.69
CA THR A 742 -45.45 7.44 -32.68
C THR A 742 -44.04 7.60 -32.13
N THR A 743 -43.33 8.58 -32.68
CA THR A 743 -41.92 8.85 -32.37
C THR A 743 -41.73 9.80 -31.18
N ARG A 744 -42.77 10.56 -30.79
CA ARG A 744 -42.71 11.70 -29.83
C ARG A 744 -41.68 12.77 -30.23
N ARG A 745 -41.18 12.75 -31.47
CA ARG A 745 -40.32 13.78 -32.06
C ARG A 745 -41.20 14.62 -32.97
N TRP A 746 -41.58 15.79 -32.46
CA TRP A 746 -42.50 16.68 -33.16
C TRP A 746 -41.76 17.53 -34.17
N SER A 747 -42.22 17.55 -35.41
CA SER A 747 -41.71 18.46 -36.44
C SER A 747 -42.80 18.76 -37.47
N ARG A 748 -42.62 19.84 -38.24
CA ARG A 748 -43.60 20.24 -39.27
C ARG A 748 -43.83 19.14 -40.33
N SER A 749 -42.77 18.40 -40.66
CA SER A 749 -42.79 17.38 -41.73
C SER A 749 -43.07 15.96 -41.22
N GLU A 750 -43.24 15.76 -39.91
CA GLU A 750 -43.49 14.42 -39.37
C GLU A 750 -44.99 14.06 -39.51
N PRO A 751 -45.35 12.93 -40.18
CA PRO A 751 -46.74 12.62 -40.48
C PRO A 751 -47.63 12.49 -39.24
N ASN A 752 -47.12 11.95 -38.13
CA ASN A 752 -47.91 11.83 -36.89
C ASN A 752 -48.19 13.19 -36.25
N THR A 753 -47.26 14.13 -36.36
CA THR A 753 -47.45 15.51 -35.91
C THR A 753 -48.61 16.15 -36.67
N ILE A 754 -48.61 16.06 -38.01
CA ILE A 754 -49.70 16.60 -38.85
C ILE A 754 -51.03 15.87 -38.53
N LEU A 755 -51.00 14.54 -38.38
CA LEU A 755 -52.17 13.75 -38.00
C LEU A 755 -52.75 14.20 -36.64
N ARG A 756 -51.89 14.51 -35.67
CA ARG A 756 -52.30 15.00 -34.35
C ARG A 756 -52.88 16.41 -34.42
N VAL A 757 -52.33 17.29 -35.26
CA VAL A 757 -52.94 18.60 -35.55
C VAL A 757 -54.35 18.41 -36.13
N LEU A 758 -54.53 17.52 -37.11
CA LEU A 758 -55.85 17.17 -37.66
C LEU A 758 -56.80 16.60 -36.59
N CYS A 759 -56.29 15.76 -35.67
CA CYS A 759 -57.10 15.18 -34.58
C CYS A 759 -57.63 16.24 -33.60
N HIS A 760 -56.92 17.35 -33.41
CA HIS A 760 -57.32 18.47 -32.56
C HIS A 760 -57.97 19.62 -33.33
N ARG A 761 -58.03 19.56 -34.67
CA ARG A 761 -58.69 20.56 -35.52
C ARG A 761 -60.21 20.41 -35.41
N ASP A 762 -60.90 21.45 -34.96
CA ASP A 762 -62.37 21.48 -34.96
C ASP A 762 -62.90 21.95 -36.32
N ASP A 763 -62.89 21.05 -37.30
CA ASP A 763 -63.29 21.33 -38.68
C ASP A 763 -63.96 20.11 -39.33
N GLU A 764 -64.95 20.33 -40.23
CA GLU A 764 -65.74 19.25 -40.82
C GLU A 764 -64.89 18.36 -41.73
N VAL A 765 -63.98 18.96 -42.49
CA VAL A 765 -63.10 18.28 -43.44
C VAL A 765 -62.08 17.43 -42.70
N ALA A 766 -61.46 17.97 -41.65
CA ALA A 766 -60.55 17.21 -40.81
C ALA A 766 -61.25 15.99 -40.16
N SER A 767 -62.43 16.20 -39.59
CA SER A 767 -63.23 15.15 -38.96
C SER A 767 -63.68 14.07 -39.95
N HIS A 768 -64.09 14.46 -41.16
CA HIS A 768 -64.48 13.54 -42.23
C HIS A 768 -63.28 12.72 -42.73
N PHE A 769 -62.13 13.36 -42.96
CA PHE A 769 -60.89 12.69 -43.37
C PHE A 769 -60.46 11.64 -42.34
N LEU A 770 -60.36 11.99 -41.05
CA LEU A 770 -59.96 11.07 -39.99
C LEU A 770 -60.91 9.88 -39.83
N LYS A 771 -62.21 10.09 -40.04
CA LYS A 771 -63.22 9.03 -40.05
C LYS A 771 -63.04 8.08 -41.24
N ARG A 772 -62.84 8.63 -42.44
CA ARG A 772 -62.77 7.85 -43.70
C ARG A 772 -61.46 7.07 -43.81
N THR A 773 -60.34 7.70 -43.48
CA THR A 773 -58.99 7.14 -43.69
C THR A 773 -58.58 6.20 -42.55
N PHE A 774 -58.83 6.59 -41.29
CA PHE A 774 -58.30 5.90 -40.10
C PHE A 774 -59.38 5.35 -39.16
N GLN A 775 -60.67 5.61 -39.43
CA GLN A 775 -61.80 5.15 -38.60
C GLN A 775 -61.71 5.60 -37.14
N LEU A 776 -61.13 6.78 -36.88
CA LEU A 776 -60.93 7.27 -35.51
C LEU A 776 -62.27 7.57 -34.81
N PRO A 777 -62.39 7.22 -33.51
CA PRO A 777 -63.58 7.50 -32.73
C PRO A 777 -63.76 9.00 -32.51
N LYS A 778 -65.04 9.39 -32.41
CA LYS A 778 -65.44 10.72 -31.93
C LYS A 778 -65.00 10.92 -30.48
N ARG A 779 -64.56 12.12 -30.12
CA ARG A 779 -64.35 12.50 -28.71
C ARG A 779 -65.64 12.29 -27.91
N ARG A 780 -65.55 12.09 -26.60
CA ARG A 780 -66.73 11.96 -25.73
C ARG A 780 -66.99 13.27 -25.00
#